data_AF-A0A3M7BC88-F1
#
_entry.id   AF-A0A3M7BC88-F1
#
_cell.length_a   1.000
_cell.length_b   1.000
_cell.length_c   1.000
_cell.angle_alpha   90.00
_cell.angle_beta   90.00
_cell.angle_gamma   90.00
#
_symmetry.space_group_name_H-M   'P 1'
#
loop_
_entity.id
_entity.type
_entity.pdbx_description
1 polymer ?
#
loop_
_entity_poly.entity_id
_entity_poly.type
_entity_poly.pdbx_seq_one_letter_code
_entity_poly.pdbx_strand_id
1 'polypeptide(L)'
;MSEMIEKADSPTVLHSGGTNKNVARLIQENPYVAGVAIFASLGGFLFGYDQGCISGVVTMESFGATFPRIYTDAGFKGWFVSTLLLAAWFGSLINGPIADRLGRKSSIMVAVVVFVIGSALQGGAIDVPMMFAGRAIAGVAVGALTMVVPMFSVTLGILVSYWLEYGTHFIGGSRCAPDVPYTGGTEKSPSFDPYHDVPSGGCTAQSEASWRFPLAVQALPAILLGIGMIFFPETPRFLLMAGKEESAIRSLSKLRRLDPEHPLLREEALGYKAEVLFQKSSVEARYPGKSGLSLAAAQYIALVSTWADFRRLAIGCTIMFFQQFMGCNAIIYYAPTIFGQLGLSGNTTSLLATGVYGIVNTLSTLPALFLIDKIGRRPLLMSGAIGTMLSLIVVAGIIGGYGGSLAEHKSAGYAAMAFIYIYDVNFSYSFAPIGWVLPSEIFNLGNRSKAMSITTSATWMCNFVIGLVTPDMLESISYGTYIFFAAFCLLAFFFALFIVPETRNKSLEDMDAVFGDNSAHEEKMRLYQIAAELHGDGDAIAVAIRPVKEAAVRSNVEDVPSRAIFVPSQFFSPESEATIAILTFFTGLPRQVYTTREETVPVSINMAASKTVLVTGGTGYIGSFTALALLEADYKVIIVDNLYNSSQEFSVETMITDHVRAERSKAKKEGKDEKAFNGALLRYFNPAGSHPSGIMGEDPQGVPYNLLPLLAQVAVGKREKLLVFGDDYASKDGTAIRDYIHILDLARGHTVALDHLREHNPGVRAWNLGTGKGSTVFEMINAFSKAVGRDLPYEVVGRRQGDVLDLTANPTRANTELGWKAQRTLEHACEDLWRWTENNPQGYRQDPPKDFVEKAKASRS
;
A
#
# COMPACT_ATOMS: atom_id res chain seq x y z
N MET A 1 11.43 -8.23 -8.12
CA MET A 1 12.21 -8.58 -6.91
C MET A 1 11.63 -7.98 -5.65
N SER A 2 11.24 -6.70 -5.63
CA SER A 2 10.22 -6.20 -4.66
C SER A 2 9.05 -7.17 -4.65
N GLU A 3 8.49 -7.51 -5.82
CA GLU A 3 7.43 -8.54 -5.93
C GLU A 3 7.81 -9.97 -5.49
N MET A 4 9.10 -10.35 -5.49
CA MET A 4 9.52 -11.68 -5.00
C MET A 4 9.66 -11.71 -3.47
N ILE A 5 9.95 -10.55 -2.86
CA ILE A 5 10.14 -10.38 -1.41
C ILE A 5 8.78 -10.01 -0.78
N GLU A 6 8.05 -9.06 -1.35
CA GLU A 6 6.71 -8.60 -0.96
C GLU A 6 5.65 -9.72 -1.06
N LYS A 7 5.83 -10.70 -1.97
CA LYS A 7 4.97 -11.91 -2.02
C LYS A 7 5.56 -13.16 -1.39
N ALA A 8 6.82 -13.14 -0.94
CA ALA A 8 7.27 -14.15 0.04
C ALA A 8 6.55 -13.97 1.38
N ASP A 9 6.06 -12.76 1.66
CA ASP A 9 5.15 -12.40 2.76
C ASP A 9 3.67 -12.31 2.34
N SER A 10 3.29 -12.74 1.12
CA SER A 10 1.87 -12.70 0.74
C SER A 10 1.04 -13.66 1.62
N PRO A 11 -0.14 -13.24 2.13
CA PRO A 11 -0.88 -13.97 3.17
C PRO A 11 -1.45 -15.31 2.72
N THR A 12 -1.31 -15.70 1.46
CA THR A 12 -1.95 -16.87 0.89
C THR A 12 -1.36 -18.21 1.36
N VAL A 13 -0.19 -18.24 2.04
CA VAL A 13 0.47 -19.52 2.42
C VAL A 13 0.91 -19.59 3.90
N LEU A 14 0.56 -18.63 4.75
CA LEU A 14 0.91 -18.68 6.19
C LEU A 14 -0.31 -18.64 7.12
N HIS A 15 -1.32 -19.46 6.86
CA HIS A 15 -2.18 -19.96 7.95
C HIS A 15 -1.54 -21.18 8.63
N SER A 16 -0.47 -20.91 9.38
CA SER A 16 -0.23 -21.65 10.63
C SER A 16 -0.19 -20.61 11.75
N GLY A 17 -1.14 -20.72 12.67
CA GLY A 17 -1.24 -20.06 13.98
C GLY A 17 -0.47 -18.77 14.20
N GLY A 18 -1.19 -17.70 14.50
CA GLY A 18 -0.63 -16.41 14.90
C GLY A 18 0.57 -16.54 15.85
N THR A 19 1.73 -16.13 15.35
CA THR A 19 2.89 -15.74 16.16
C THR A 19 3.71 -14.78 15.32
N ASN A 20 4.14 -13.67 15.91
CA ASN A 20 5.18 -12.77 15.39
C ASN A 20 6.44 -13.63 15.08
N LYS A 21 6.58 -14.11 13.84
CA LYS A 21 7.75 -14.90 13.46
C LYS A 21 8.95 -13.97 13.36
N ASN A 22 9.99 -14.29 14.11
CA ASN A 22 11.24 -13.54 14.12
C ASN A 22 11.90 -13.59 12.72
N VAL A 23 12.37 -12.45 12.19
CA VAL A 23 12.99 -12.33 10.84
C VAL A 23 14.12 -13.34 10.65
N ALA A 24 14.91 -13.61 11.69
CA ALA A 24 15.97 -14.61 11.66
C ALA A 24 15.46 -16.03 11.34
N ARG A 25 14.27 -16.37 11.82
CA ARG A 25 13.63 -17.67 11.57
C ARG A 25 13.07 -17.75 10.15
N LEU A 26 12.52 -16.66 9.61
CA LEU A 26 12.08 -16.58 8.21
C LEU A 26 13.25 -16.76 7.23
N ILE A 27 14.41 -16.17 7.52
CA ILE A 27 15.65 -16.34 6.73
C ILE A 27 16.14 -17.78 6.79
N GLN A 28 16.11 -18.41 7.97
CA GLN A 28 16.50 -19.83 8.14
C GLN A 28 15.55 -20.79 7.41
N GLU A 29 14.25 -20.49 7.40
CA GLU A 29 13.24 -21.29 6.71
C GLU A 29 13.35 -21.15 5.17
N ASN A 30 13.81 -19.98 4.66
CA ASN A 30 13.87 -19.67 3.23
C ASN A 30 15.24 -19.15 2.74
N PRO A 31 16.34 -19.93 2.86
CA PRO A 31 17.69 -19.48 2.54
C PRO A 31 17.88 -19.14 1.06
N TYR A 32 17.13 -19.78 0.16
CA TYR A 32 17.21 -19.52 -1.27
C TYR A 32 16.66 -18.14 -1.66
N VAL A 33 15.50 -17.76 -1.09
CA VAL A 33 14.88 -16.44 -1.31
C VAL A 33 15.72 -15.34 -0.67
N ALA A 34 16.26 -15.60 0.53
CA ALA A 34 17.22 -14.69 1.16
C ALA A 34 18.46 -14.47 0.28
N GLY A 35 19.00 -15.53 -0.34
CA GLY A 35 20.09 -15.44 -1.30
C GLY A 35 19.77 -14.55 -2.51
N VAL A 36 18.60 -14.73 -3.14
CA VAL A 36 18.13 -13.86 -4.25
C VAL A 36 18.10 -12.40 -3.81
N ALA A 37 17.53 -12.11 -2.65
CA ALA A 37 17.41 -10.75 -2.11
C ALA A 37 18.79 -10.11 -1.86
N ILE A 38 19.71 -10.85 -1.23
CA ILE A 38 21.07 -10.37 -0.95
C ILE A 38 21.81 -10.04 -2.24
N PHE A 39 21.86 -10.98 -3.19
CA PHE A 39 22.62 -10.79 -4.42
C PHE A 39 22.13 -9.59 -5.20
N ALA A 40 20.83 -9.48 -5.41
CA ALA A 40 20.34 -8.40 -6.23
C ALA A 40 20.26 -7.04 -5.48
N SER A 41 20.44 -7.03 -4.16
CA SER A 41 20.77 -5.80 -3.43
C SER A 41 22.16 -5.25 -3.76
N LEU A 42 23.06 -6.05 -4.35
CA LEU A 42 24.38 -5.60 -4.82
C LEU A 42 24.26 -4.51 -5.90
N GLY A 43 23.12 -4.41 -6.61
CA GLY A 43 22.90 -3.35 -7.59
C GLY A 43 23.07 -1.94 -7.02
N GLY A 44 22.57 -1.67 -5.81
CA GLY A 44 22.83 -0.38 -5.18
C GLY A 44 24.07 -0.34 -4.31
N PHE A 45 24.62 -1.48 -3.91
CA PHE A 45 26.00 -1.50 -3.41
C PHE A 45 26.96 -0.91 -4.46
N LEU A 46 26.81 -1.26 -5.74
CA LEU A 46 27.61 -0.71 -6.83
C LEU A 46 27.47 0.80 -6.95
N PHE A 47 26.24 1.31 -6.83
CA PHE A 47 26.00 2.75 -6.81
C PHE A 47 26.71 3.41 -5.64
N GLY A 48 26.47 2.94 -4.41
CA GLY A 48 27.09 3.52 -3.22
C GLY A 48 28.61 3.41 -3.24
N TYR A 49 29.15 2.33 -3.78
CA TYR A 49 30.59 2.17 -3.96
C TYR A 49 31.15 3.23 -4.90
N ASP A 50 30.53 3.50 -6.06
CA ASP A 50 31.00 4.59 -6.94
C ASP A 50 30.93 5.96 -6.24
N GLN A 51 29.87 6.22 -5.47
CA GLN A 51 29.74 7.46 -4.71
C GLN A 51 30.88 7.66 -3.73
N GLY A 52 31.23 6.60 -2.99
CA GLY A 52 32.37 6.63 -2.09
C GLY A 52 33.67 6.80 -2.86
N CYS A 53 33.86 6.00 -3.91
CA CYS A 53 35.13 5.83 -4.63
C CYS A 53 35.53 7.08 -5.40
N ILE A 54 34.58 7.84 -5.93
CA ILE A 54 34.95 9.07 -6.63
C ILE A 54 35.33 10.19 -5.65
N SER A 55 34.83 10.11 -4.41
CA SER A 55 35.02 11.11 -3.37
C SER A 55 36.48 11.25 -2.94
N GLY A 56 37.19 10.13 -2.74
CA GLY A 56 38.61 10.11 -2.44
C GLY A 56 39.49 10.27 -3.69
N VAL A 57 39.17 9.60 -4.80
CA VAL A 57 39.95 9.66 -6.05
C VAL A 57 40.22 11.11 -6.51
N VAL A 58 39.21 11.99 -6.45
CA VAL A 58 39.38 13.40 -6.87
C VAL A 58 40.29 14.23 -5.96
N THR A 59 40.73 13.67 -4.83
CA THR A 59 41.68 14.30 -3.90
C THR A 59 43.09 13.72 -3.98
N MET A 60 43.30 12.64 -4.72
CA MET A 60 44.61 12.00 -4.88
C MET A 60 45.50 12.82 -5.82
N GLU A 61 46.74 13.10 -5.41
CA GLU A 61 47.70 13.90 -6.20
C GLU A 61 48.16 13.16 -7.45
N SER A 62 48.34 11.83 -7.38
CA SER A 62 48.64 11.00 -8.54
C SER A 62 47.51 10.97 -9.57
N PHE A 63 46.25 11.08 -9.14
CA PHE A 63 45.12 11.29 -10.05
C PHE A 63 45.18 12.68 -10.67
N GLY A 64 45.49 13.71 -9.87
CA GLY A 64 45.68 15.08 -10.36
C GLY A 64 46.84 15.22 -11.35
N ALA A 65 47.92 14.48 -11.17
CA ALA A 65 49.03 14.44 -12.12
C ALA A 65 48.63 13.86 -13.49
N THR A 66 47.79 12.82 -13.50
CA THR A 66 47.28 12.23 -14.75
C THR A 66 46.16 13.07 -15.38
N PHE A 67 45.28 13.68 -14.57
CA PHE A 67 44.13 14.46 -15.03
C PHE A 67 44.06 15.88 -14.40
N PRO A 68 44.99 16.79 -14.73
CA PRO A 68 45.16 18.08 -14.05
C PRO A 68 43.90 18.94 -14.03
N ARG A 69 43.16 18.96 -15.14
CA ARG A 69 41.92 19.75 -15.27
C ARG A 69 40.81 19.23 -14.37
N ILE A 70 40.66 17.91 -14.21
CA ILE A 70 39.63 17.32 -13.32
C ILE A 70 39.94 17.67 -11.86
N TYR A 71 41.22 17.74 -11.51
CA TYR A 71 41.66 18.03 -10.15
C TYR A 71 41.50 19.50 -9.77
N THR A 72 41.82 20.42 -10.68
CA THR A 72 41.93 21.86 -10.37
C THR A 72 40.66 22.66 -10.67
N ASP A 73 39.97 22.40 -11.77
CA ASP A 73 38.78 23.14 -12.21
C ASP A 73 37.53 22.59 -11.53
N ALA A 74 36.91 23.37 -10.64
CA ALA A 74 35.74 22.95 -9.87
C ALA A 74 34.54 22.58 -10.76
N GLY A 75 34.25 23.38 -11.79
CA GLY A 75 33.16 23.10 -12.73
C GLY A 75 33.42 21.83 -13.54
N PHE A 76 34.66 21.62 -13.99
CA PHE A 76 35.05 20.40 -14.71
C PHE A 76 35.02 19.16 -13.82
N LYS A 77 35.42 19.29 -12.55
CA LYS A 77 35.28 18.26 -11.51
C LYS A 77 33.81 17.91 -11.26
N GLY A 78 32.94 18.90 -11.21
CA GLY A 78 31.48 18.72 -11.12
C GLY A 78 30.93 17.90 -12.28
N TRP A 79 31.34 18.22 -13.51
CA TRP A 79 30.99 17.44 -14.71
C TRP A 79 31.50 16.00 -14.65
N PHE A 80 32.74 15.81 -14.22
CA PHE A 80 33.35 14.48 -14.08
C PHE A 80 32.56 13.58 -13.11
N VAL A 81 32.28 14.08 -11.90
CA VAL A 81 31.48 13.34 -10.90
C VAL A 81 30.08 13.03 -11.44
N SER A 82 29.43 14.04 -12.04
CA SER A 82 28.01 13.98 -12.42
C SER A 82 27.72 13.24 -13.72
N THR A 83 28.73 12.95 -14.53
CA THR A 83 28.57 12.19 -15.79
C THR A 83 27.92 10.82 -15.55
N LEU A 84 28.29 10.15 -14.45
CA LEU A 84 27.69 8.88 -14.06
C LEU A 84 26.19 9.03 -13.74
N LEU A 85 25.82 10.12 -13.07
CA LEU A 85 24.45 10.41 -12.66
C LEU A 85 23.54 10.70 -13.86
N LEU A 86 24.05 11.48 -14.82
CA LEU A 86 23.33 11.76 -16.07
C LEU A 86 23.13 10.48 -16.90
N ALA A 87 24.13 9.61 -16.94
CA ALA A 87 24.01 8.34 -17.62
C ALA A 87 23.09 7.34 -16.86
N ALA A 88 23.08 7.39 -15.53
CA ALA A 88 22.15 6.60 -14.70
C ALA A 88 20.70 7.02 -14.90
N TRP A 89 20.44 8.32 -15.06
CA TRP A 89 19.12 8.81 -15.47
C TRP A 89 18.65 8.14 -16.77
N PHE A 90 19.50 8.11 -17.80
CA PHE A 90 19.19 7.43 -19.07
C PHE A 90 19.04 5.91 -18.91
N GLY A 91 19.92 5.27 -18.14
CA GLY A 91 19.86 3.84 -17.84
C GLY A 91 18.57 3.41 -17.16
N SER A 92 18.07 4.23 -16.22
CA SER A 92 16.81 3.97 -15.50
C SER A 92 15.58 3.98 -16.43
N LEU A 93 15.60 4.80 -17.48
CA LEU A 93 14.51 4.93 -18.45
C LEU A 93 14.48 3.75 -19.45
N ILE A 94 15.64 3.25 -19.86
CA ILE A 94 15.74 2.17 -20.85
C ILE A 94 15.54 0.78 -20.23
N ASN A 95 15.86 0.61 -18.94
CA ASN A 95 15.83 -0.70 -18.32
C ASN A 95 14.42 -1.33 -18.29
N GLY A 96 13.36 -0.54 -18.14
CA GLY A 96 11.97 -1.05 -18.15
C GLY A 96 11.67 -1.86 -19.42
N PRO A 97 11.77 -1.25 -20.62
CA PRO A 97 11.60 -1.97 -21.90
C PRO A 97 12.53 -3.18 -22.08
N ILE A 98 13.77 -3.12 -21.60
CA ILE A 98 14.72 -4.24 -21.68
C ILE A 98 14.27 -5.39 -20.78
N ALA A 99 13.92 -5.12 -19.52
CA ALA A 99 13.48 -6.11 -18.55
C ALA A 99 12.15 -6.77 -18.94
N ASP A 100 11.25 -6.02 -19.59
CA ASP A 100 9.99 -6.57 -20.11
C ASP A 100 10.20 -7.49 -21.32
N ARG A 101 11.27 -7.30 -22.11
CA ARG A 101 11.59 -8.16 -23.27
C ARG A 101 12.48 -9.36 -22.94
N LEU A 102 13.54 -9.15 -22.16
CA LEU A 102 14.57 -10.15 -21.89
C LEU A 102 14.34 -10.93 -20.59
N GLY A 103 13.48 -10.42 -19.72
CA GLY A 103 13.34 -10.91 -18.35
C GLY A 103 14.28 -10.18 -17.39
N ARG A 104 13.99 -10.30 -16.10
CA ARG A 104 14.67 -9.53 -15.04
C ARG A 104 16.08 -10.06 -14.81
N LYS A 105 16.26 -11.38 -14.85
CA LYS A 105 17.58 -12.02 -14.72
C LYS A 105 18.49 -11.57 -15.86
N SER A 106 18.01 -11.68 -17.10
CA SER A 106 18.80 -11.32 -18.29
C SER A 106 19.15 -9.83 -18.33
N SER A 107 18.21 -8.96 -17.94
CA SER A 107 18.45 -7.51 -17.80
C SER A 107 19.59 -7.22 -16.81
N ILE A 108 19.58 -7.86 -15.63
CA ILE A 108 20.68 -7.72 -14.65
C ILE A 108 22.00 -8.20 -15.24
N MET A 109 22.02 -9.34 -15.93
CA MET A 109 23.25 -9.87 -16.57
C MET A 109 23.83 -8.89 -17.60
N VAL A 110 22.98 -8.29 -18.44
CA VAL A 110 23.42 -7.27 -19.40
C VAL A 110 23.99 -6.05 -18.67
N ALA A 111 23.30 -5.56 -17.64
CA ALA A 111 23.78 -4.42 -16.86
C ALA A 111 25.11 -4.71 -16.15
N VAL A 112 25.32 -5.92 -15.64
CA VAL A 112 26.61 -6.35 -15.06
C VAL A 112 27.74 -6.26 -16.10
N VAL A 113 27.53 -6.77 -17.32
CA VAL A 113 28.54 -6.70 -18.39
C VAL A 113 28.87 -5.24 -18.71
N VAL A 114 27.85 -4.40 -18.87
CA VAL A 114 28.03 -2.96 -19.13
C VAL A 114 28.80 -2.28 -17.99
N PHE A 115 28.47 -2.59 -16.73
CA PHE A 115 29.16 -2.03 -15.57
C PHE A 115 30.63 -2.44 -15.52
N VAL A 116 30.94 -3.72 -15.78
CA VAL A 116 32.32 -4.23 -15.80
C VAL A 116 33.14 -3.55 -16.88
N ILE A 117 32.57 -3.31 -18.07
CA ILE A 117 33.23 -2.52 -19.13
C ILE A 117 33.50 -1.10 -18.65
N GLY A 118 32.50 -0.42 -18.06
CA GLY A 118 32.65 0.93 -17.54
C GLY A 118 33.72 1.04 -16.44
N SER A 119 33.79 0.06 -15.54
CA SER A 119 34.82 -0.02 -14.49
C SER A 119 36.21 -0.30 -15.06
N ALA A 120 36.34 -1.20 -16.04
CA ALA A 120 37.60 -1.49 -16.70
C ALA A 120 38.16 -0.26 -17.44
N LEU A 121 37.30 0.50 -18.12
CA LEU A 121 37.68 1.75 -18.78
C LEU A 121 38.14 2.81 -17.78
N GLN A 122 37.50 2.92 -16.61
CA GLN A 122 37.92 3.85 -15.56
C GLN A 122 39.27 3.45 -14.95
N GLY A 123 39.45 2.18 -14.54
CA GLY A 123 40.71 1.70 -13.97
C GLY A 123 41.88 1.74 -14.98
N GLY A 124 41.59 1.54 -16.27
CA GLY A 124 42.54 1.60 -17.36
C GLY A 124 42.71 2.97 -18.01
N ALA A 125 42.08 4.02 -17.51
CA ALA A 125 42.05 5.33 -18.18
C ALA A 125 43.47 5.92 -18.34
N ILE A 126 43.73 6.48 -19.51
CA ILE A 126 44.99 7.19 -19.83
C ILE A 126 44.75 8.63 -20.28
N ASP A 127 43.50 8.98 -20.59
CA ASP A 127 43.09 10.31 -20.99
C ASP A 127 41.69 10.66 -20.43
N VAL A 128 41.34 11.94 -20.51
CA VAL A 128 40.07 12.46 -20.00
C VAL A 128 38.86 11.84 -20.72
N PRO A 129 38.82 11.72 -22.06
CA PRO A 129 37.70 11.09 -22.76
C PRO A 129 37.42 9.65 -22.31
N MET A 130 38.44 8.80 -22.14
CA MET A 130 38.27 7.42 -21.68
C MET A 130 37.70 7.37 -20.26
N MET A 131 38.13 8.28 -19.40
CA MET A 131 37.63 8.40 -18.03
C MET A 131 36.13 8.80 -18.01
N PHE A 132 35.73 9.80 -18.79
CA PHE A 132 34.32 10.19 -18.93
C PHE A 132 33.47 9.09 -19.58
N ALA A 133 33.99 8.42 -20.61
CA ALA A 133 33.30 7.30 -21.27
C ALA A 133 33.08 6.13 -20.30
N GLY A 134 34.09 5.79 -19.49
CA GLY A 134 33.98 4.77 -18.46
C GLY A 134 32.91 5.11 -17.42
N ARG A 135 32.86 6.37 -16.95
CA ARG A 135 31.79 6.84 -16.03
C ARG A 135 30.41 6.81 -16.66
N ALA A 136 30.27 7.25 -17.91
CA ALA A 136 28.99 7.20 -18.62
C ALA A 136 28.49 5.76 -18.80
N ILE A 137 29.35 4.84 -19.23
CA ILE A 137 29.01 3.42 -19.41
C ILE A 137 28.62 2.78 -18.08
N ALA A 138 29.41 2.99 -17.02
CA ALA A 138 29.08 2.50 -15.68
C ALA A 138 27.75 3.11 -15.18
N GLY A 139 27.50 4.39 -15.45
CA GLY A 139 26.26 5.07 -15.08
C GLY A 139 25.02 4.47 -15.74
N VAL A 140 25.05 4.14 -17.03
CA VAL A 140 23.93 3.45 -17.69
C VAL A 140 23.59 2.15 -16.97
N ALA A 141 24.60 1.38 -16.56
CA ALA A 141 24.40 0.15 -15.81
C ALA A 141 23.86 0.39 -14.39
N VAL A 142 24.39 1.39 -13.67
CA VAL A 142 23.88 1.79 -12.34
C VAL A 142 22.40 2.16 -12.42
N GLY A 143 22.02 2.99 -13.39
CA GLY A 143 20.62 3.35 -13.62
C GLY A 143 19.72 2.15 -13.87
N ALA A 144 20.21 1.16 -14.61
CA ALA A 144 19.47 -0.07 -14.86
C ALA A 144 19.35 -0.97 -13.62
N LEU A 145 20.39 -1.04 -12.80
CA LEU A 145 20.43 -1.88 -11.59
C LEU A 145 19.67 -1.29 -10.40
N THR A 146 19.36 0.02 -10.42
CA THR A 146 18.84 0.75 -9.26
C THR A 146 17.31 0.82 -9.14
N MET A 147 16.54 0.18 -10.04
CA MET A 147 15.07 0.30 -10.05
C MET A 147 14.36 -0.22 -8.79
N VAL A 148 15.01 -1.07 -7.97
CA VAL A 148 14.55 -1.44 -6.63
C VAL A 148 15.78 -1.77 -5.78
N VAL A 149 16.31 -0.81 -5.03
CA VAL A 149 17.44 -1.05 -4.13
C VAL A 149 17.10 -0.62 -2.71
N PRO A 150 17.31 -1.49 -1.70
CA PRO A 150 17.35 -1.07 -0.31
C PRO A 150 18.43 0.00 -0.07
N MET A 151 18.07 1.13 0.55
CA MET A 151 19.02 2.19 0.89
C MET A 151 20.21 1.70 1.72
N PHE A 152 20.00 0.69 2.56
CA PHE A 152 21.07 0.05 3.33
C PHE A 152 22.22 -0.44 2.45
N SER A 153 21.94 -1.07 1.31
CA SER A 153 22.97 -1.57 0.39
C SER A 153 23.80 -0.44 -0.22
N VAL A 154 23.19 0.71 -0.49
CA VAL A 154 23.91 1.91 -0.94
C VAL A 154 24.86 2.41 0.15
N THR A 155 24.36 2.59 1.37
CA THR A 155 25.18 3.08 2.49
C THR A 155 26.34 2.14 2.83
N LEU A 156 26.14 0.82 2.72
CA LEU A 156 27.19 -0.17 2.88
C LEU A 156 28.25 -0.08 1.77
N GLY A 157 27.84 0.18 0.53
CA GLY A 157 28.74 0.44 -0.59
C GLY A 157 29.63 1.67 -0.34
N ILE A 158 29.03 2.77 0.13
CA ILE A 158 29.73 4.01 0.50
C ILE A 158 30.76 3.71 1.59
N LEU A 159 30.34 3.03 2.67
CA LEU A 159 31.21 2.65 3.78
C LEU A 159 32.42 1.84 3.31
N VAL A 160 32.19 0.75 2.56
CA VAL A 160 33.27 -0.12 2.08
C VAL A 160 34.23 0.68 1.20
N SER A 161 33.70 1.54 0.33
CA SER A 161 34.52 2.33 -0.56
C SER A 161 35.36 3.36 0.18
N TYR A 162 34.82 4.14 1.12
CA TYR A 162 35.60 5.10 1.89
C TYR A 162 36.77 4.47 2.67
N TRP A 163 36.57 3.29 3.26
CA TRP A 163 37.65 2.59 3.95
C TRP A 163 38.67 1.98 3.00
N LEU A 164 38.22 1.47 1.84
CA LEU A 164 39.13 1.01 0.80
C LEU A 164 40.00 2.16 0.30
N GLU A 165 39.39 3.31 -0.01
CA GLU A 165 40.08 4.51 -0.47
C GLU A 165 41.04 5.07 0.56
N TYR A 166 40.65 5.10 1.83
CA TYR A 166 41.58 5.47 2.90
C TYR A 166 42.85 4.61 2.84
N GLY A 167 42.72 3.30 2.59
CA GLY A 167 43.86 2.41 2.39
C GLY A 167 44.63 2.67 1.10
N THR A 168 43.93 2.84 -0.04
CA THR A 168 44.59 2.98 -1.35
C THR A 168 45.26 4.33 -1.54
N HIS A 169 44.80 5.38 -0.84
CA HIS A 169 45.36 6.73 -0.88
C HIS A 169 46.86 6.77 -0.54
N PHE A 170 47.34 5.84 0.29
CA PHE A 170 48.74 5.78 0.73
C PHE A 170 49.62 4.82 -0.08
N ILE A 171 49.12 4.23 -1.17
CA ILE A 171 49.92 3.32 -2.00
C ILE A 171 51.07 4.11 -2.66
N GLY A 172 52.30 3.77 -2.29
CA GLY A 172 53.53 4.42 -2.77
C GLY A 172 53.90 5.72 -2.05
N GLY A 173 52.98 6.32 -1.28
CA GLY A 173 53.20 7.55 -0.52
C GLY A 173 51.93 8.40 -0.44
N SER A 174 51.95 9.46 0.38
CA SER A 174 50.85 10.41 0.54
C SER A 174 50.90 11.62 -0.41
N ARG A 175 52.06 11.86 -1.03
CA ARG A 175 52.28 12.96 -1.98
C ARG A 175 52.73 12.40 -3.33
N CYS A 176 52.39 13.07 -4.43
CA CYS A 176 52.86 12.75 -5.77
C CYS A 176 54.40 12.79 -5.83
N ALA A 177 55.00 13.89 -5.36
CA ALA A 177 56.45 14.06 -5.29
C ALA A 177 56.85 14.70 -3.93
N PRO A 178 57.23 13.91 -2.92
CA PRO A 178 57.54 14.41 -1.57
C PRO A 178 58.67 15.44 -1.54
N ASP A 179 59.65 15.30 -2.45
CA ASP A 179 60.82 16.17 -2.55
C ASP A 179 60.54 17.49 -3.27
N VAL A 180 59.37 17.64 -3.91
CA VAL A 180 58.94 18.87 -4.59
C VAL A 180 58.07 19.68 -3.62
N PRO A 181 58.43 20.95 -3.31
CA PRO A 181 57.55 21.83 -2.54
C PRO A 181 56.26 22.12 -3.29
N TYR A 182 55.14 22.24 -2.58
CA TYR A 182 53.89 22.66 -3.21
C TYR A 182 53.97 24.11 -3.67
N THR A 183 53.58 24.36 -4.91
CA THR A 183 53.52 25.71 -5.50
C THR A 183 52.12 26.33 -5.45
N GLY A 184 51.08 25.53 -5.22
CA GLY A 184 49.70 25.98 -5.10
C GLY A 184 49.28 26.38 -3.67
N GLY A 185 48.11 27.02 -3.58
CA GLY A 185 47.49 27.38 -2.30
C GLY A 185 48.01 28.70 -1.72
N THR A 186 48.03 28.80 -0.38
CA THR A 186 48.58 29.97 0.33
C THR A 186 49.79 29.57 1.15
N GLU A 187 50.64 30.53 1.52
CA GLU A 187 51.83 30.27 2.36
C GLU A 187 51.47 29.58 3.70
N LYS A 188 50.27 29.85 4.23
CA LYS A 188 49.75 29.23 5.47
C LYS A 188 49.07 27.87 5.26
N SER A 189 48.67 27.55 4.03
CA SER A 189 48.00 26.31 3.66
C SER A 189 48.39 25.94 2.22
N PRO A 190 49.63 25.43 2.02
CA PRO A 190 50.13 25.06 0.70
C PRO A 190 49.36 23.84 0.16
N SER A 191 49.13 23.79 -1.14
CA SER A 191 48.38 22.73 -1.81
C SER A 191 49.04 22.30 -3.12
N PHE A 192 48.86 21.03 -3.49
CA PHE A 192 49.38 20.47 -4.72
C PHE A 192 48.84 21.18 -5.97
N ASP A 193 49.76 21.61 -6.84
CA ASP A 193 49.47 22.11 -8.19
C ASP A 193 49.92 21.08 -9.24
N PRO A 194 49.01 20.39 -9.93
CA PRO A 194 49.37 19.36 -10.89
C PRO A 194 50.10 19.89 -12.14
N TYR A 195 50.09 21.19 -12.40
CA TYR A 195 50.81 21.77 -13.55
C TYR A 195 52.27 22.11 -13.23
N HIS A 196 52.62 22.26 -11.95
CA HIS A 196 53.93 22.75 -11.50
C HIS A 196 54.66 21.81 -10.55
N ASP A 197 53.93 20.99 -9.78
CA ASP A 197 54.51 20.12 -8.74
C ASP A 197 54.79 18.68 -9.22
N VAL A 198 54.53 18.38 -10.50
CA VAL A 198 54.73 17.06 -11.11
C VAL A 198 56.07 17.00 -11.85
N PRO A 199 57.01 16.12 -11.46
CA PRO A 199 58.27 15.93 -12.17
C PRO A 199 58.08 15.45 -13.61
N SER A 200 59.07 15.66 -14.48
CA SER A 200 59.02 15.28 -15.91
C SER A 200 58.84 13.79 -16.19
N GLY A 201 58.97 12.92 -15.17
CA GLY A 201 58.71 11.48 -15.23
C GLY A 201 57.41 11.02 -14.54
N GLY A 202 56.55 11.96 -14.11
CA GLY A 202 55.36 11.67 -13.32
C GLY A 202 55.62 11.66 -11.81
N CYS A 203 54.64 11.20 -11.03
CA CYS A 203 54.77 11.10 -9.57
C CYS A 203 55.86 10.12 -9.17
N THR A 204 56.67 10.50 -8.17
CA THR A 204 57.79 9.70 -7.67
C THR A 204 57.45 8.87 -6.45
N ALA A 205 56.37 9.18 -5.72
CA ALA A 205 55.93 8.43 -4.55
C ALA A 205 54.49 7.90 -4.69
N GLN A 206 53.45 8.74 -4.54
CA GLN A 206 52.07 8.27 -4.65
C GLN A 206 51.83 7.63 -6.02
N SER A 207 51.53 6.33 -6.01
CA SER A 207 51.42 5.51 -7.21
C SER A 207 50.06 5.73 -7.90
N GLU A 208 50.01 5.60 -9.22
CA GLU A 208 48.73 5.54 -9.96
C GLU A 208 47.83 4.39 -9.50
N ALA A 209 48.40 3.34 -8.88
CA ALA A 209 47.63 2.28 -8.26
C ALA A 209 46.66 2.80 -7.17
N SER A 210 46.95 3.96 -6.56
CA SER A 210 46.11 4.56 -5.52
C SER A 210 44.68 4.88 -6.01
N TRP A 211 44.53 5.35 -7.25
CA TRP A 211 43.24 5.70 -7.86
C TRP A 211 42.75 4.65 -8.86
N ARG A 212 43.65 3.95 -9.57
CA ARG A 212 43.27 2.91 -10.54
C ARG A 212 42.64 1.69 -9.86
N PHE A 213 43.23 1.24 -8.74
CA PHE A 213 42.76 0.06 -8.03
C PHE A 213 41.33 0.21 -7.50
N PRO A 214 40.95 1.25 -6.73
CA PRO A 214 39.58 1.38 -6.23
C PRO A 214 38.55 1.50 -7.37
N LEU A 215 38.89 2.17 -8.49
CA LEU A 215 38.04 2.25 -9.69
C LEU A 215 37.91 0.92 -10.47
N ALA A 216 38.89 0.02 -10.37
CA ALA A 216 38.84 -1.31 -10.97
C ALA A 216 38.11 -2.33 -10.07
N VAL A 217 38.30 -2.23 -8.75
CA VAL A 217 37.71 -3.16 -7.77
C VAL A 217 36.19 -3.10 -7.74
N GLN A 218 35.55 -2.00 -8.13
CA GLN A 218 34.09 -1.95 -8.27
C GLN A 218 33.54 -2.99 -9.27
N ALA A 219 34.34 -3.51 -10.21
CA ALA A 219 33.92 -4.61 -11.07
C ALA A 219 33.68 -5.92 -10.29
N LEU A 220 34.36 -6.13 -9.16
CA LEU A 220 34.25 -7.36 -8.36
C LEU A 220 32.82 -7.63 -7.86
N PRO A 221 32.15 -6.71 -7.13
CA PRO A 221 30.75 -6.92 -6.72
C PRO A 221 29.80 -7.10 -7.92
N ALA A 222 30.07 -6.48 -9.06
CA ALA A 222 29.28 -6.69 -10.28
C ALA A 222 29.47 -8.10 -10.86
N ILE A 223 30.71 -8.58 -10.91
CA ILE A 223 31.03 -9.96 -11.34
C ILE A 223 30.40 -10.97 -10.39
N LEU A 224 30.47 -10.74 -9.07
CA LEU A 224 29.80 -11.58 -8.08
C LEU A 224 28.28 -11.61 -8.28
N LEU A 225 27.67 -10.45 -8.52
CA LEU A 225 26.26 -10.35 -8.91
C LEU A 225 25.97 -11.20 -10.16
N GLY A 226 26.75 -11.03 -11.24
CA GLY A 226 26.58 -11.77 -12.48
C GLY A 226 26.70 -13.28 -12.29
N ILE A 227 27.73 -13.74 -11.59
CA ILE A 227 27.93 -15.17 -11.26
C ILE A 227 26.76 -15.70 -10.43
N GLY A 228 26.33 -14.96 -9.40
CA GLY A 228 25.19 -15.33 -8.56
C GLY A 228 23.90 -15.48 -9.37
N MET A 229 23.62 -14.54 -10.27
CA MET A 229 22.43 -14.55 -11.11
C MET A 229 22.35 -15.74 -12.07
N ILE A 230 23.48 -16.38 -12.43
CA ILE A 230 23.48 -17.62 -13.22
C ILE A 230 22.70 -18.73 -12.49
N PHE A 231 22.84 -18.84 -11.17
CA PHE A 231 22.24 -19.89 -10.34
C PHE A 231 20.77 -19.66 -9.98
N PHE A 232 20.27 -18.43 -10.13
CA PHE A 232 18.88 -18.09 -9.83
C PHE A 232 17.96 -18.27 -11.05
N PRO A 233 16.70 -18.74 -10.87
CA PRO A 233 15.75 -18.85 -11.96
C PRO A 233 15.23 -17.47 -12.38
N GLU A 234 14.68 -17.39 -13.58
CA GLU A 234 13.93 -16.21 -14.02
C GLU A 234 12.60 -16.11 -13.26
N THR A 235 12.08 -14.90 -13.11
CA THR A 235 10.85 -14.61 -12.38
C THR A 235 9.64 -15.40 -12.94
N PRO A 236 8.88 -16.11 -12.10
CA PRO A 236 7.69 -16.87 -12.53
C PRO A 236 6.69 -16.02 -13.31
N ARG A 237 6.45 -14.79 -12.85
CA ARG A 237 5.58 -13.82 -13.51
C ARG A 237 6.02 -13.51 -14.95
N PHE A 238 7.30 -13.26 -15.20
CA PHE A 238 7.80 -13.02 -16.56
C PHE A 238 7.60 -14.25 -17.45
N LEU A 239 7.86 -15.44 -16.93
CA LEU A 239 7.67 -16.69 -17.66
C LEU A 239 6.20 -16.89 -18.02
N LEU A 240 5.26 -16.56 -17.13
CA LEU A 240 3.82 -16.58 -17.41
C LEU A 240 3.39 -15.50 -18.42
N MET A 241 3.95 -14.28 -18.34
CA MET A 241 3.76 -13.24 -19.36
C MET A 241 4.22 -13.70 -20.74
N ALA A 242 5.29 -14.49 -20.80
CA ALA A 242 5.82 -15.08 -22.02
C ALA A 242 5.10 -16.38 -22.45
N GLY A 243 4.03 -16.80 -21.75
CA GLY A 243 3.28 -18.02 -22.02
C GLY A 243 4.00 -19.33 -21.67
N LYS A 244 5.09 -19.29 -20.89
CA LYS A 244 5.93 -20.43 -20.52
C LYS A 244 5.56 -20.99 -19.14
N GLU A 245 4.36 -21.56 -19.02
CA GLU A 245 3.77 -22.03 -17.75
C GLU A 245 4.61 -23.10 -17.03
N GLU A 246 5.06 -24.14 -17.75
CA GLU A 246 5.95 -25.19 -17.21
C GLU A 246 7.27 -24.65 -16.64
N SER A 247 7.84 -23.64 -17.29
CA SER A 247 9.06 -22.99 -16.79
C SER A 247 8.79 -22.12 -15.57
N ALA A 248 7.61 -21.51 -15.48
CA ALA A 248 7.18 -20.75 -14.31
C ALA A 248 7.01 -21.66 -13.09
N ILE A 249 6.38 -22.84 -13.26
CA ILE A 249 6.24 -23.85 -12.19
C ILE A 249 7.61 -24.34 -11.73
N ARG A 250 8.55 -24.63 -12.65
CA ARG A 250 9.93 -24.98 -12.28
C ARG A 250 10.66 -23.86 -11.55
N SER A 251 10.40 -22.61 -11.90
CA SER A 251 10.94 -21.46 -11.16
C SER A 251 10.36 -21.39 -9.74
N LEU A 252 9.04 -21.55 -9.59
CA LEU A 252 8.36 -21.60 -8.28
C LEU A 252 8.81 -22.77 -7.42
N SER A 253 8.97 -23.96 -8.01
CA SER A 253 9.51 -25.15 -7.34
C SER A 253 10.87 -24.86 -6.72
N LYS A 254 11.78 -24.19 -7.45
CA LYS A 254 13.08 -23.77 -6.91
C LYS A 254 12.97 -22.74 -5.80
N LEU A 255 12.07 -21.75 -5.94
CA LEU A 255 11.87 -20.68 -4.96
C LEU A 255 11.25 -21.19 -3.65
N ARG A 256 10.24 -22.04 -3.75
CA ARG A 256 9.50 -22.62 -2.61
C ARG A 256 10.15 -23.90 -2.08
N ARG A 257 11.12 -24.45 -2.79
CA ARG A 257 11.79 -25.73 -2.48
C ARG A 257 10.80 -26.90 -2.35
N LEU A 258 9.77 -26.88 -3.20
CA LEU A 258 8.73 -27.91 -3.28
C LEU A 258 8.90 -28.71 -4.58
N ASP A 259 8.39 -29.94 -4.58
CA ASP A 259 8.32 -30.76 -5.79
C ASP A 259 7.51 -30.03 -6.90
N PRO A 260 7.92 -30.07 -8.18
CA PRO A 260 7.19 -29.42 -9.28
C PRO A 260 5.72 -29.79 -9.39
N GLU A 261 5.33 -30.99 -8.94
CA GLU A 261 3.94 -31.46 -8.97
C GLU A 261 3.14 -31.08 -7.71
N HIS A 262 3.76 -30.37 -6.76
CA HIS A 262 3.09 -29.98 -5.52
C HIS A 262 1.89 -29.03 -5.81
N PRO A 263 0.67 -29.34 -5.33
CA PRO A 263 -0.55 -28.59 -5.66
C PRO A 263 -0.46 -27.07 -5.43
N LEU A 264 0.17 -26.66 -4.30
CA LEU A 264 0.40 -25.24 -3.97
C LEU A 264 1.14 -24.46 -5.07
N LEU A 265 2.05 -25.09 -5.82
CA LEU A 265 2.77 -24.39 -6.89
C LEU A 265 1.87 -24.06 -8.07
N ARG A 266 0.90 -24.94 -8.38
CA ARG A 266 -0.09 -24.69 -9.43
C ARG A 266 -1.07 -23.60 -9.00
N GLU A 267 -1.49 -23.61 -7.74
CA GLU A 267 -2.32 -22.54 -7.16
C GLU A 267 -1.60 -21.18 -7.22
N GLU A 268 -0.33 -21.12 -6.80
CA GLU A 268 0.46 -19.88 -6.84
C GLU A 268 0.72 -19.42 -8.29
N ALA A 269 0.99 -20.35 -9.21
CA ALA A 269 1.15 -20.06 -10.64
C ALA A 269 -0.15 -19.50 -11.27
N LEU A 270 -1.31 -20.06 -10.91
CA LEU A 270 -2.61 -19.54 -11.33
C LEU A 270 -2.85 -18.13 -10.81
N GLY A 271 -2.47 -17.83 -9.57
CA GLY A 271 -2.51 -16.47 -9.01
C GLY A 271 -1.67 -15.47 -9.82
N TYR A 272 -0.43 -15.83 -10.19
CA TYR A 272 0.40 -14.98 -11.06
C TYR A 272 -0.17 -14.86 -12.47
N LYS A 273 -0.76 -15.94 -13.01
CA LYS A 273 -1.40 -15.94 -14.33
C LYS A 273 -2.61 -15.01 -14.35
N ALA A 274 -3.39 -15.00 -13.28
CA ALA A 274 -4.50 -14.07 -13.10
C ALA A 274 -4.04 -12.62 -13.12
N GLU A 275 -2.96 -12.30 -12.41
CA GLU A 275 -2.36 -10.97 -12.39
C GLU A 275 -1.85 -10.52 -13.76
N VAL A 276 -1.23 -11.43 -14.50
CA VAL A 276 -0.75 -11.17 -15.87
C VAL A 276 -1.92 -10.90 -16.82
N LEU A 277 -2.97 -11.73 -16.78
CA LEU A 277 -4.16 -11.54 -17.61
C LEU A 277 -4.93 -10.28 -17.22
N PHE A 278 -4.99 -9.96 -15.93
CA PHE A 278 -5.57 -8.72 -15.42
C PHE A 278 -4.83 -7.49 -15.92
N GLN A 279 -3.51 -7.49 -15.85
CA GLN A 279 -2.72 -6.39 -16.37
C GLN A 279 -2.93 -6.22 -17.88
N LYS A 280 -2.95 -7.31 -18.64
CA LYS A 280 -3.16 -7.29 -20.09
C LYS A 280 -4.56 -6.77 -20.46
N SER A 281 -5.60 -7.31 -19.86
CA SER A 281 -7.00 -6.89 -20.09
C SER A 281 -7.26 -5.45 -19.65
N SER A 282 -6.66 -5.00 -18.53
CA SER A 282 -6.79 -3.62 -18.07
C SER A 282 -6.14 -2.63 -19.02
N VAL A 283 -4.99 -2.99 -19.57
CA VAL A 283 -4.30 -2.19 -20.58
C VAL A 283 -5.11 -2.12 -21.87
N GLU A 284 -5.66 -3.25 -22.34
CA GLU A 284 -6.51 -3.31 -23.53
C GLU A 284 -7.81 -2.50 -23.35
N ALA A 285 -8.43 -2.55 -22.17
CA ALA A 285 -9.64 -1.80 -21.85
C ALA A 285 -9.40 -0.28 -21.74
N ARG A 286 -8.30 0.17 -21.10
CA ARG A 286 -7.97 1.61 -20.99
C ARG A 286 -7.41 2.20 -22.29
N TYR A 287 -6.74 1.39 -23.11
CA TYR A 287 -6.03 1.87 -24.30
C TYR A 287 -6.35 1.00 -25.53
N PRO A 288 -7.62 0.97 -25.98
CA PRO A 288 -8.04 0.13 -27.10
C PRO A 288 -7.26 0.48 -28.38
N GLY A 289 -6.74 -0.54 -29.05
CA GLY A 289 -6.01 -0.41 -30.31
C GLY A 289 -4.61 0.21 -30.21
N LYS A 290 -4.11 0.53 -28.99
CA LYS A 290 -2.75 1.07 -28.81
C LYS A 290 -1.76 -0.05 -28.48
N SER A 291 -0.61 -0.03 -29.15
CA SER A 291 0.47 -0.99 -28.92
C SER A 291 1.85 -0.33 -29.01
N GLY A 292 2.86 -0.99 -28.42
CA GLY A 292 4.24 -0.53 -28.47
C GLY A 292 4.45 0.88 -27.89
N LEU A 293 5.06 1.76 -28.69
CA LEU A 293 5.37 3.14 -28.26
C LEU A 293 4.12 3.97 -28.00
N SER A 294 3.06 3.78 -28.80
CA SER A 294 1.80 4.53 -28.66
C SER A 294 1.09 4.23 -27.33
N LEU A 295 1.20 2.98 -26.87
CA LEU A 295 0.69 2.55 -25.58
C LEU A 295 1.53 3.11 -24.44
N ALA A 296 2.87 3.03 -24.54
CA ALA A 296 3.76 3.59 -23.53
C ALA A 296 3.53 5.10 -23.34
N ALA A 297 3.40 5.85 -24.45
CA ALA A 297 3.09 7.28 -24.41
C ALA A 297 1.73 7.55 -23.73
N ALA A 298 0.69 6.78 -24.07
CA ALA A 298 -0.63 6.93 -23.45
C ALA A 298 -0.60 6.66 -21.93
N GLN A 299 0.16 5.64 -21.49
CA GLN A 299 0.34 5.33 -20.07
C GLN A 299 1.10 6.43 -19.31
N TYR A 300 2.08 7.08 -19.94
CA TYR A 300 2.77 8.22 -19.33
C TYR A 300 1.88 9.46 -19.26
N ILE A 301 1.09 9.73 -20.30
CA ILE A 301 0.12 10.84 -20.30
C ILE A 301 -0.95 10.62 -19.22
N ALA A 302 -1.35 9.37 -18.96
CA ALA A 302 -2.33 9.05 -17.91
C ALA A 302 -1.91 9.56 -16.53
N LEU A 303 -0.61 9.59 -16.22
CA LEU A 303 -0.08 10.07 -14.94
C LEU A 303 -0.33 11.56 -14.68
N VAL A 304 -0.68 12.32 -15.72
CA VAL A 304 -1.02 13.76 -15.63
C VAL A 304 -2.43 14.05 -16.14
N SER A 305 -3.23 13.01 -16.43
CA SER A 305 -4.56 13.17 -17.04
C SER A 305 -5.64 13.53 -16.03
N THR A 306 -5.50 13.11 -14.77
CA THR A 306 -6.40 13.48 -13.69
C THR A 306 -5.67 14.29 -12.62
N TRP A 307 -6.41 15.08 -11.86
CA TRP A 307 -5.84 15.85 -10.76
C TRP A 307 -5.27 14.94 -9.65
N ALA A 308 -5.89 13.79 -9.39
CA ALA A 308 -5.42 12.82 -8.41
C ALA A 308 -4.08 12.20 -8.85
N ASP A 309 -3.98 11.74 -10.10
CA ASP A 309 -2.74 11.19 -10.67
C ASP A 309 -1.61 12.22 -10.70
N PHE A 310 -1.92 13.45 -11.15
CA PHE A 310 -0.96 14.54 -11.15
C PHE A 310 -0.46 14.86 -9.74
N ARG A 311 -1.35 14.92 -8.74
CA ARG A 311 -0.95 15.16 -7.34
C ARG A 311 -0.05 14.07 -6.79
N ARG A 312 -0.35 12.80 -7.05
CA ARG A 312 0.53 11.69 -6.66
C ARG A 312 1.89 11.80 -7.33
N LEU A 313 1.92 12.08 -8.64
CA LEU A 313 3.15 12.26 -9.39
C LEU A 313 3.97 13.42 -8.85
N ALA A 314 3.33 14.56 -8.61
CA ALA A 314 3.96 15.76 -8.07
C ALA A 314 4.56 15.49 -6.68
N ILE A 315 3.83 14.82 -5.78
CA ILE A 315 4.36 14.46 -4.45
C ILE A 315 5.55 13.52 -4.57
N GLY A 316 5.43 12.48 -5.40
CA GLY A 316 6.50 11.51 -5.64
C GLY A 316 7.77 12.14 -6.25
N CYS A 317 7.64 13.09 -7.18
CA CYS A 317 8.77 13.81 -7.75
C CYS A 317 9.36 14.82 -6.76
N THR A 318 8.51 15.50 -5.98
CA THR A 318 8.95 16.54 -5.05
C THR A 318 9.68 15.95 -3.83
N ILE A 319 9.26 14.77 -3.35
CA ILE A 319 10.00 14.09 -2.27
C ILE A 319 11.41 13.69 -2.74
N MET A 320 11.53 13.22 -3.98
CA MET A 320 12.83 12.89 -4.60
C MET A 320 13.68 14.14 -4.83
N PHE A 321 13.07 15.24 -5.25
CA PHE A 321 13.75 16.53 -5.35
C PHE A 321 14.34 16.96 -4.00
N PHE A 322 13.54 16.96 -2.92
CA PHE A 322 14.03 17.36 -1.60
C PHE A 322 15.10 16.43 -1.06
N GLN A 323 14.96 15.11 -1.27
CA GLN A 323 16.00 14.15 -0.88
C GLN A 323 17.39 14.57 -1.43
N GLN A 324 17.45 15.08 -2.66
CA GLN A 324 18.70 15.50 -3.31
C GLN A 324 19.12 16.93 -2.91
N PHE A 325 18.19 17.89 -2.94
CA PHE A 325 18.46 19.31 -2.70
C PHE A 325 18.72 19.66 -1.23
N MET A 326 18.48 18.72 -0.31
CA MET A 326 18.95 18.83 1.07
C MET A 326 20.47 18.61 1.22
N GLY A 327 21.16 18.20 0.14
CA GLY A 327 22.62 18.18 0.07
C GLY A 327 23.27 16.84 0.44
N CYS A 328 22.53 15.74 0.54
CA CYS A 328 23.12 14.45 0.95
C CYS A 328 24.23 13.98 0.00
N ASN A 329 23.99 14.05 -1.31
CA ASN A 329 24.95 13.59 -2.31
C ASN A 329 26.10 14.58 -2.48
N ALA A 330 25.86 15.88 -2.29
CA ALA A 330 26.91 16.88 -2.19
C ALA A 330 27.91 16.51 -1.09
N ILE A 331 27.41 16.17 0.10
CA ILE A 331 28.27 15.78 1.23
C ILE A 331 28.98 14.46 0.96
N ILE A 332 28.31 13.45 0.39
CA ILE A 332 28.92 12.14 0.11
C ILE A 332 30.02 12.25 -0.96
N TYR A 333 29.74 12.90 -2.09
CA TYR A 333 30.68 12.99 -3.22
C TYR A 333 31.89 13.89 -2.94
N TYR A 334 31.76 14.83 -2.02
CA TYR A 334 32.80 15.80 -1.72
C TYR A 334 33.21 15.78 -0.24
N ALA A 335 32.96 14.68 0.46
CA ALA A 335 33.19 14.58 1.90
C ALA A 335 34.65 14.91 2.29
N PRO A 336 35.70 14.37 1.62
CA PRO A 336 37.08 14.71 1.94
C PRO A 336 37.38 16.21 1.75
N THR A 337 36.77 16.83 0.72
CA THR A 337 36.91 18.27 0.46
C THR A 337 36.23 19.08 1.56
N ILE A 338 35.01 18.73 1.94
CA ILE A 338 34.24 19.37 3.01
C ILE A 338 34.95 19.26 4.36
N PHE A 339 35.41 18.05 4.74
CA PHE A 339 36.14 17.87 6.00
C PHE A 339 37.50 18.57 5.98
N GLY A 340 38.15 18.69 4.81
CA GLY A 340 39.36 19.49 4.63
C GLY A 340 39.17 20.98 4.89
N GLN A 341 37.98 21.52 4.62
CA GLN A 341 37.66 22.93 4.91
C GLN A 341 37.49 23.23 6.41
N LEU A 342 37.36 22.21 7.27
CA LEU A 342 37.11 22.41 8.70
C LEU A 342 38.36 22.80 9.51
N GLY A 343 39.48 23.11 8.86
CA GLY A 343 40.71 23.55 9.53
C GLY A 343 41.41 22.45 10.34
N LEU A 344 41.01 21.19 10.15
CA LEU A 344 41.65 20.05 10.79
C LEU A 344 42.85 19.62 9.95
N SER A 345 44.04 19.95 10.43
CA SER A 345 45.29 19.77 9.70
C SER A 345 45.57 18.29 9.33
N GLY A 346 45.63 18.00 8.02
CA GLY A 346 46.16 16.76 7.44
C GLY A 346 45.14 15.97 6.60
N ASN A 347 45.51 15.58 5.38
CA ASN A 347 44.68 14.73 4.49
C ASN A 347 44.19 13.45 5.18
N THR A 348 45.01 12.88 6.07
CA THR A 348 44.64 11.72 6.90
C THR A 348 43.43 11.99 7.79
N THR A 349 43.28 13.19 8.35
CA THR A 349 42.15 13.54 9.23
C THR A 349 40.87 13.69 8.43
N SER A 350 40.91 14.32 7.25
CA SER A 350 39.74 14.46 6.37
C SER A 350 39.27 13.12 5.81
N LEU A 351 40.20 12.26 5.40
CA LEU A 351 39.88 10.92 4.89
C LEU A 351 39.36 10.00 6.01
N LEU A 352 39.94 10.06 7.21
CA LEU A 352 39.44 9.30 8.36
C LEU A 352 38.03 9.77 8.76
N ALA A 353 37.80 11.08 8.77
CA ALA A 353 36.48 11.66 9.04
C ALA A 353 35.43 11.21 8.01
N THR A 354 35.85 11.03 6.76
CA THR A 354 35.02 10.46 5.68
C THR A 354 34.72 8.98 5.93
N GLY A 355 35.71 8.18 6.34
CA GLY A 355 35.49 6.78 6.75
C GLY A 355 34.50 6.65 7.92
N VAL A 356 34.60 7.53 8.92
CA VAL A 356 33.66 7.60 10.05
C VAL A 356 32.27 8.03 9.57
N TYR A 357 32.17 8.99 8.64
CA TYR A 357 30.89 9.37 8.01
C TYR A 357 30.19 8.14 7.42
N GLY A 358 30.92 7.28 6.69
CA GLY A 358 30.35 6.05 6.14
C GLY A 358 29.78 5.10 7.20
N ILE A 359 30.39 5.02 8.39
CA ILE A 359 29.88 4.21 9.51
C ILE A 359 28.59 4.82 10.05
N VAL A 360 28.60 6.13 10.31
CA VAL A 360 27.42 6.85 10.80
C VAL A 360 26.26 6.70 9.81
N ASN A 361 26.52 6.89 8.52
CA ASN A 361 25.54 6.77 7.45
C ASN A 361 24.92 5.37 7.41
N THR A 362 25.74 4.33 7.45
CA THR A 362 25.24 2.94 7.44
C THR A 362 24.41 2.62 8.68
N LEU A 363 24.89 2.96 9.88
CA LEU A 363 24.18 2.64 11.12
C LEU A 363 22.89 3.45 11.28
N SER A 364 22.87 4.69 10.80
CA SER A 364 21.73 5.60 10.95
C SER A 364 20.56 5.29 10.02
N THR A 365 20.75 4.44 9.00
CA THR A 365 19.64 3.94 8.17
C THR A 365 18.88 2.79 8.83
N LEU A 366 19.50 2.04 9.76
CA LEU A 366 18.87 0.89 10.42
C LEU A 366 17.62 1.24 11.23
N PRO A 367 17.59 2.35 12.02
CA PRO A 367 16.39 2.74 12.75
C PRO A 367 15.16 2.90 11.86
N ALA A 368 15.31 3.34 10.60
CA ALA A 368 14.19 3.51 9.70
C ALA A 368 13.38 2.22 9.49
N LEU A 369 14.05 1.07 9.47
CA LEU A 369 13.40 -0.26 9.33
C LEU A 369 12.35 -0.53 10.41
N PHE A 370 12.52 0.05 11.59
CA PHE A 370 11.61 -0.13 12.73
C PHE A 370 10.70 1.08 12.97
N LEU A 371 11.19 2.28 12.66
CA LEU A 371 10.49 3.53 12.94
C LEU A 371 9.44 3.87 11.89
N ILE A 372 9.65 3.52 10.62
CA ILE A 372 8.75 3.88 9.52
C ILE A 372 7.33 3.34 9.76
N ASP A 373 7.21 2.09 10.22
CA ASP A 373 5.91 1.47 10.49
C ASP A 373 5.34 1.80 11.87
N LYS A 374 6.19 2.17 12.84
CA LYS A 374 5.75 2.53 14.19
C LYS A 374 5.30 3.99 14.29
N ILE A 375 6.06 4.93 13.73
CA ILE A 375 5.84 6.38 13.85
C ILE A 375 5.02 6.90 12.67
N GLY A 376 5.30 6.41 11.47
CA GLY A 376 4.70 6.90 10.23
C GLY A 376 5.66 7.76 9.41
N ARG A 377 5.34 7.94 8.12
CA ARG A 377 6.27 8.54 7.15
C ARG A 377 6.35 10.06 7.35
N ARG A 378 5.21 10.72 7.56
CA ARG A 378 5.13 12.19 7.63
C ARG A 378 5.85 12.77 8.86
N PRO A 379 5.67 12.27 10.10
CA PRO A 379 6.41 12.79 11.26
C PRO A 379 7.91 12.57 11.14
N LEU A 380 8.36 11.45 10.57
CA LEU A 380 9.78 11.17 10.36
C LEU A 380 10.40 12.16 9.37
N LEU A 381 9.73 12.42 8.24
CA LEU A 381 10.15 13.46 7.29
C LEU A 381 10.25 14.84 7.96
N MET A 382 9.26 15.22 8.76
CA MET A 382 9.29 16.51 9.47
C MET A 382 10.47 16.60 10.46
N SER A 383 10.69 15.55 11.26
CA SER A 383 11.79 15.51 12.23
C SER A 383 13.15 15.54 11.55
N GLY A 384 13.31 14.79 10.45
CA GLY A 384 14.53 14.75 9.65
C GLY A 384 14.83 16.09 8.99
N ALA A 385 13.82 16.77 8.43
CA ALA A 385 13.96 18.09 7.83
C ALA A 385 14.44 19.15 8.84
N ILE A 386 13.88 19.17 10.05
CA ILE A 386 14.32 20.10 11.10
C ILE A 386 15.74 19.75 11.57
N GLY A 387 16.01 18.48 11.85
CA GLY A 387 17.32 18.05 12.37
C GLY A 387 18.47 18.32 11.39
N THR A 388 18.24 18.06 10.09
CA THR A 388 19.18 18.40 9.03
C THR A 388 19.38 19.92 8.89
N MET A 389 18.30 20.69 8.86
CA MET A 389 18.35 22.16 8.78
C MET A 389 19.18 22.76 9.92
N LEU A 390 18.88 22.41 11.17
CA LEU A 390 19.58 22.96 12.34
C LEU A 390 21.08 22.62 12.30
N SER A 391 21.41 21.40 11.89
CA SER A 391 22.80 20.95 11.77
C SER A 391 23.56 21.76 10.74
N LEU A 392 22.98 21.97 9.55
CA LEU A 392 23.60 22.76 8.49
C LEU A 392 23.75 24.25 8.83
N ILE A 393 22.78 24.82 9.56
CA ILE A 393 22.88 26.20 10.05
C ILE A 393 24.06 26.34 11.02
N VAL A 394 24.26 25.37 11.92
CA VAL A 394 25.40 25.40 12.85
C VAL A 394 26.72 25.27 12.09
N VAL A 395 26.81 24.35 11.13
CA VAL A 395 28.01 24.19 10.28
C VAL A 395 28.30 25.49 9.52
N ALA A 396 27.29 26.10 8.90
CA ALA A 396 27.42 27.38 8.21
C ALA A 396 27.88 28.50 9.15
N GLY A 397 27.33 28.56 10.37
CA GLY A 397 27.69 29.55 11.38
C GLY A 397 29.14 29.39 11.85
N ILE A 398 29.63 28.16 12.01
CA ILE A 398 31.03 27.90 12.37
C ILE A 398 31.97 28.30 11.23
N ILE A 399 31.71 27.82 10.00
CA ILE A 399 32.58 28.11 8.86
C ILE A 399 32.56 29.62 8.54
N GLY A 400 31.40 30.26 8.53
CA GLY A 400 31.26 31.68 8.26
C GLY A 400 31.76 32.58 9.40
N GLY A 401 31.60 32.16 10.65
CA GLY A 401 32.02 32.95 11.83
C GLY A 401 33.53 32.96 12.06
N TYR A 402 34.20 31.81 11.86
CA TYR A 402 35.65 31.71 12.01
C TYR A 402 36.41 32.00 10.71
N GLY A 403 35.81 31.75 9.53
CA GLY A 403 36.45 31.97 8.23
C GLY A 403 37.84 31.33 8.15
N GLY A 404 38.82 32.11 7.68
CA GLY A 404 40.21 31.65 7.56
C GLY A 404 40.91 31.33 8.90
N SER A 405 40.38 31.79 10.04
CA SER A 405 40.94 31.49 11.37
C SER A 405 40.53 30.11 11.91
N LEU A 406 39.63 29.39 11.22
CA LEU A 406 39.12 28.08 11.66
C LEU A 406 40.25 27.06 11.88
N ALA A 407 41.34 27.13 11.11
CA ALA A 407 42.52 26.28 11.28
C ALA A 407 43.23 26.47 12.63
N GLU A 408 43.11 27.65 13.23
CA GLU A 408 43.67 27.96 14.56
C GLU A 408 42.74 27.47 15.69
N HIS A 409 41.45 27.24 15.38
CA HIS A 409 40.40 26.87 16.31
C HIS A 409 39.90 25.43 16.11
N LYS A 410 40.78 24.45 16.39
CA LYS A 410 40.48 23.02 16.18
C LYS A 410 39.19 22.52 16.84
N SER A 411 38.82 23.05 18.01
CA SER A 411 37.56 22.69 18.69
C SER A 411 36.32 23.05 17.87
N ALA A 412 36.34 24.19 17.17
CA ALA A 412 35.27 24.61 16.29
C ALA A 412 35.19 23.70 15.05
N GLY A 413 36.34 23.31 14.49
CA GLY A 413 36.43 22.33 13.41
C GLY A 413 35.82 20.96 13.78
N TYR A 414 36.16 20.42 14.95
CA TYR A 414 35.56 19.18 15.46
C TYR A 414 34.06 19.31 15.75
N ALA A 415 33.60 20.48 16.23
CA ALA A 415 32.17 20.74 16.41
C ALA A 415 31.42 20.73 15.07
N ALA A 416 31.95 21.41 14.04
CA ALA A 416 31.35 21.38 12.70
C ALA A 416 31.28 19.96 12.14
N MET A 417 32.35 19.16 12.31
CA MET A 417 32.36 17.74 11.92
C MET A 417 31.26 16.94 12.62
N ALA A 418 31.10 17.11 13.94
CA ALA A 418 30.05 16.43 14.69
C ALA A 418 28.65 16.80 14.19
N PHE A 419 28.41 18.06 13.84
CA PHE A 419 27.13 18.49 13.26
C PHE A 419 26.90 17.96 11.83
N ILE A 420 27.94 17.73 11.03
CA ILE A 420 27.81 17.01 9.76
C ILE A 420 27.37 15.56 9.99
N TYR A 421 27.88 14.89 11.02
CA TYR A 421 27.40 13.55 11.39
C TYR A 421 25.96 13.55 11.91
N ILE A 422 25.58 14.55 12.72
CA ILE A 422 24.20 14.70 13.20
C ILE A 422 23.23 15.00 12.04
N TYR A 423 23.66 15.81 11.07
CA TYR A 423 22.93 16.01 9.81
C TYR A 423 22.66 14.67 9.14
N ASP A 424 23.70 13.85 8.97
CA ASP A 424 23.61 12.57 8.27
C ASP A 424 22.69 11.58 9.00
N VAL A 425 22.74 11.53 10.34
CA VAL A 425 21.81 10.74 11.15
C VAL A 425 20.36 11.14 10.86
N ASN A 426 20.08 12.44 10.89
CA ASN A 426 18.72 12.96 10.66
C ASN A 426 18.21 12.71 9.25
N PHE A 427 19.09 12.79 8.25
CA PHE A 427 18.75 12.46 6.88
C PHE A 427 18.49 10.94 6.70
N SER A 428 19.34 10.12 7.32
CA SER A 428 19.39 8.67 7.11
C SER A 428 18.18 7.90 7.65
N TYR A 429 17.59 8.31 8.78
CA TYR A 429 16.36 7.65 9.26
C TYR A 429 15.09 8.18 8.57
N SER A 430 15.17 9.30 7.83
CA SER A 430 14.02 10.03 7.28
C SER A 430 13.99 10.00 5.75
N PHE A 431 14.45 11.05 5.07
CA PHE A 431 14.38 11.24 3.62
C PHE A 431 15.13 10.17 2.83
N ALA A 432 16.20 9.60 3.38
CA ALA A 432 16.94 8.54 2.71
C ALA A 432 16.03 7.35 2.35
N PRO A 433 15.43 6.61 3.31
CA PRO A 433 14.53 5.50 3.01
C PRO A 433 13.14 5.95 2.55
N ILE A 434 12.56 6.99 3.17
CA ILE A 434 11.18 7.40 2.89
C ILE A 434 11.04 7.96 1.47
N GLY A 435 12.09 8.57 0.91
CA GLY A 435 12.09 9.02 -0.49
C GLY A 435 11.80 7.91 -1.49
N TRP A 436 12.23 6.67 -1.21
CA TRP A 436 11.97 5.51 -2.07
C TRP A 436 10.69 4.76 -1.72
N VAL A 437 10.30 4.76 -0.44
CA VAL A 437 9.10 4.07 0.04
C VAL A 437 7.83 4.84 -0.31
N LEU A 438 7.79 6.15 -0.04
CA LEU A 438 6.59 6.96 -0.19
C LEU A 438 6.01 6.96 -1.62
N PRO A 439 6.79 7.14 -2.71
CA PRO A 439 6.28 7.05 -4.07
C PRO A 439 5.61 5.69 -4.33
N SER A 440 6.18 4.59 -3.83
CA SER A 440 5.57 3.27 -4.01
C SER A 440 4.21 3.17 -3.30
N GLU A 441 4.04 3.79 -2.13
CA GLU A 441 2.81 3.72 -1.33
C GLU A 441 1.67 4.61 -1.85
N ILE A 442 1.97 5.67 -2.62
CA ILE A 442 0.93 6.61 -3.10
C ILE A 442 0.38 6.27 -4.50
N PHE A 443 1.05 5.40 -5.27
CA PHE A 443 0.62 5.03 -6.64
C PHE A 443 -0.13 3.70 -6.72
N ASN A 444 -1.17 3.69 -7.53
CA ASN A 444 -2.02 2.55 -7.83
C ASN A 444 -1.31 1.50 -8.69
N LEU A 445 -1.65 0.21 -8.54
CA LEU A 445 -0.92 -0.93 -9.12
C LEU A 445 -0.72 -0.84 -10.63
N GLY A 446 -1.76 -0.45 -11.39
CA GLY A 446 -1.71 -0.37 -12.85
C GLY A 446 -0.72 0.67 -13.40
N ASN A 447 -0.55 1.78 -12.68
CA ASN A 447 0.29 2.92 -13.09
C ASN A 447 1.60 3.02 -12.30
N ARG A 448 1.74 2.28 -11.19
CA ARG A 448 2.87 2.33 -10.24
C ARG A 448 4.21 2.20 -10.94
N SER A 449 4.37 1.24 -11.85
CA SER A 449 5.65 1.03 -12.56
C SER A 449 6.09 2.27 -13.37
N LYS A 450 5.16 2.92 -14.08
CA LYS A 450 5.45 4.13 -14.89
C LYS A 450 5.65 5.36 -14.01
N ALA A 451 4.90 5.47 -12.92
CA ALA A 451 5.08 6.55 -11.98
C ALA A 451 6.41 6.45 -11.21
N MET A 452 6.79 5.23 -10.82
CA MET A 452 8.09 4.94 -10.22
C MET A 452 9.25 5.26 -11.16
N SER A 453 9.11 5.04 -12.48
CA SER A 453 10.17 5.43 -13.43
C SER A 453 10.35 6.94 -13.51
N ILE A 454 9.27 7.74 -13.50
CA ILE A 454 9.38 9.21 -13.48
C ILE A 454 9.97 9.71 -12.17
N THR A 455 9.49 9.21 -11.02
CA THR A 455 9.99 9.67 -9.72
C THR A 455 11.47 9.31 -9.52
N THR A 456 11.88 8.10 -9.90
CA THR A 456 13.30 7.69 -9.94
C THR A 456 14.12 8.57 -10.90
N SER A 457 13.55 8.89 -12.06
CA SER A 457 14.15 9.80 -13.03
C SER A 457 14.35 11.21 -12.45
N ALA A 458 13.39 11.72 -11.66
CA ALA A 458 13.52 12.98 -10.94
C ALA A 458 14.69 12.93 -9.93
N THR A 459 14.86 11.83 -9.20
CA THR A 459 16.01 11.62 -8.30
C THR A 459 17.32 11.75 -9.04
N TRP A 460 17.50 11.03 -10.15
CA TRP A 460 18.76 11.04 -10.90
C TRP A 460 19.08 12.40 -11.50
N MET A 461 18.06 13.11 -12.02
CA MET A 461 18.25 14.45 -12.56
C MET A 461 18.62 15.45 -11.46
N CYS A 462 17.95 15.41 -10.31
CA CYS A 462 18.28 16.29 -9.18
C CYS A 462 19.67 15.97 -8.63
N ASN A 463 20.04 14.70 -8.56
CA ASN A 463 21.37 14.26 -8.17
C ASN A 463 22.45 14.80 -9.12
N PHE A 464 22.22 14.68 -10.44
CA PHE A 464 23.09 15.25 -11.47
C PHE A 464 23.32 16.76 -11.27
N VAL A 465 22.25 17.52 -11.03
CA VAL A 465 22.33 18.97 -10.81
C VAL A 465 23.16 19.29 -9.56
N ILE A 466 22.88 18.63 -8.44
CA ILE A 466 23.61 18.88 -7.19
C ILE A 466 25.07 18.44 -7.29
N GLY A 467 25.35 17.27 -7.86
CA GLY A 467 26.72 16.82 -8.10
C GLY A 467 27.51 17.81 -8.97
N LEU A 468 26.86 18.41 -9.98
CA LEU A 468 27.53 19.31 -10.92
C LEU A 468 27.88 20.65 -10.26
N VAL A 469 26.94 21.21 -9.50
CA VAL A 469 27.04 22.58 -9.00
C VAL A 469 27.75 22.67 -7.64
N THR A 470 27.83 21.57 -6.87
CA THR A 470 28.39 21.59 -5.51
C THR A 470 29.85 22.06 -5.44
N PRO A 471 30.78 21.62 -6.30
CA PRO A 471 32.16 22.11 -6.26
C PRO A 471 32.26 23.63 -6.41
N ASP A 472 31.54 24.18 -7.38
CA ASP A 472 31.50 25.62 -7.63
C ASP A 472 30.89 26.37 -6.43
N MET A 473 29.87 25.81 -5.77
CA MET A 473 29.29 26.40 -4.56
C MET A 473 30.30 26.41 -3.40
N LEU A 474 31.00 25.30 -3.18
CA LEU A 474 31.99 25.18 -2.11
C LEU A 474 33.14 26.18 -2.29
N GLU A 475 33.54 26.48 -3.53
CA GLU A 475 34.57 27.46 -3.84
C GLU A 475 34.05 28.91 -3.80
N SER A 476 32.90 29.20 -4.42
CA SER A 476 32.41 30.57 -4.62
C SER A 476 31.66 31.16 -3.42
N ILE A 477 30.85 30.36 -2.72
CA ILE A 477 30.00 30.83 -1.61
C ILE A 477 30.34 30.19 -0.27
N SER A 478 31.21 29.17 -0.25
CA SER A 478 31.74 28.54 0.98
C SER A 478 30.63 28.17 1.98
N TYR A 479 30.55 28.85 3.13
CA TYR A 479 29.50 28.64 4.15
C TYR A 479 28.07 28.82 3.60
N GLY A 480 27.91 29.64 2.56
CA GLY A 480 26.64 29.85 1.85
C GLY A 480 26.09 28.57 1.23
N THR A 481 26.94 27.58 0.93
CA THR A 481 26.53 26.25 0.44
C THR A 481 25.64 25.53 1.45
N TYR A 482 26.00 25.57 2.72
CA TYR A 482 25.24 24.92 3.79
C TYR A 482 23.95 25.70 4.10
N ILE A 483 23.95 27.03 3.98
CA ILE A 483 22.74 27.85 4.08
C ILE A 483 21.76 27.54 2.94
N PHE A 484 22.27 27.36 1.72
CA PHE A 484 21.47 26.95 0.57
C PHE A 484 20.76 25.62 0.84
N PHE A 485 21.48 24.60 1.31
CA PHE A 485 20.88 23.31 1.68
C PHE A 485 19.92 23.43 2.86
N ALA A 486 20.23 24.23 3.88
CA ALA A 486 19.35 24.46 5.03
C ALA A 486 18.02 25.12 4.61
N ALA A 487 18.04 26.04 3.64
CA ALA A 487 16.83 26.64 3.09
C ALA A 487 15.93 25.58 2.43
N PHE A 488 16.50 24.65 1.66
CA PHE A 488 15.76 23.52 1.10
C PHE A 488 15.24 22.55 2.17
N CYS A 489 15.97 22.35 3.28
CA CYS A 489 15.48 21.58 4.42
C CYS A 489 14.24 22.23 5.06
N LEU A 490 14.21 23.56 5.18
CA LEU A 490 13.03 24.30 5.67
C LEU A 490 11.83 24.15 4.73
N LEU A 491 12.06 24.26 3.43
CA LEU A 491 11.01 24.03 2.42
C LEU A 491 10.50 22.58 2.46
N ALA A 492 11.39 21.61 2.63
CA ALA A 492 11.05 20.20 2.79
C ALA A 492 10.20 19.95 4.04
N PHE A 493 10.47 20.66 5.15
CA PHE A 493 9.65 20.61 6.35
C PHE A 493 8.21 21.07 6.08
N PHE A 494 8.03 22.23 5.44
CA PHE A 494 6.68 22.73 5.12
C PHE A 494 5.96 21.85 4.09
N PHE A 495 6.69 21.29 3.13
CA PHE A 495 6.15 20.32 2.19
C PHE A 495 5.66 19.05 2.92
N ALA A 496 6.47 18.48 3.81
CA ALA A 496 6.06 17.35 4.64
C ALA A 496 4.88 17.71 5.57
N LEU A 497 4.85 18.93 6.09
CA LEU A 497 3.80 19.41 6.97
C LEU A 497 2.46 19.60 6.23
N PHE A 498 2.43 20.18 5.04
CA PHE A 498 1.16 20.57 4.41
C PHE A 498 0.73 19.69 3.25
N ILE A 499 1.66 19.03 2.56
CA ILE A 499 1.38 18.38 1.27
C ILE A 499 1.47 16.86 1.36
N VAL A 500 2.43 16.33 2.12
CA VAL A 500 2.64 14.87 2.21
C VAL A 500 1.53 14.21 3.05
N PRO A 501 0.77 13.25 2.50
CA PRO A 501 -0.18 12.47 3.27
C PRO A 501 0.53 11.42 4.12
N GLU A 502 -0.09 11.03 5.24
CA GLU A 502 0.36 9.86 6.00
C GLU A 502 -0.14 8.58 5.32
N THR A 503 0.78 7.65 5.08
CA THR A 503 0.58 6.37 4.38
C THR A 503 0.65 5.16 5.32
N ARG A 504 1.10 5.32 6.58
CA ARG A 504 1.19 4.23 7.55
C ARG A 504 -0.15 3.51 7.73
N ASN A 505 -0.12 2.19 7.62
CA ASN A 505 -1.26 1.29 7.80
C ASN A 505 -2.46 1.62 6.89
N LYS A 506 -2.21 2.23 5.73
CA LYS A 506 -3.21 2.47 4.71
C LYS A 506 -2.99 1.53 3.54
N SER A 507 -4.07 0.94 3.06
CA SER A 507 -4.03 0.17 1.82
C SER A 507 -3.97 1.11 0.60
N LEU A 508 -3.71 0.57 -0.60
CA LEU A 508 -3.73 1.37 -1.81
C LEU A 508 -5.13 1.98 -2.08
N GLU A 509 -6.17 1.28 -1.65
CA GLU A 509 -7.56 1.71 -1.70
C GLU A 509 -7.86 2.85 -0.70
N ASP A 510 -7.26 2.82 0.49
CA ASP A 510 -7.33 3.96 1.42
C ASP A 510 -6.60 5.20 0.85
N MET A 511 -5.52 4.97 0.11
CA MET A 511 -4.78 6.04 -0.55
C MET A 511 -5.58 6.67 -1.70
N ASP A 512 -6.39 5.89 -2.38
CA ASP A 512 -7.38 6.36 -3.35
C ASP A 512 -8.34 7.40 -2.73
N ALA A 513 -8.89 7.11 -1.54
CA ALA A 513 -9.72 8.06 -0.81
C ALA A 513 -8.98 9.35 -0.40
N VAL A 514 -7.68 9.25 -0.08
CA VAL A 514 -6.84 10.42 0.25
C VAL A 514 -6.68 11.37 -0.95
N PHE A 515 -6.63 10.82 -2.16
CA PHE A 515 -6.45 11.59 -3.39
C PHE A 515 -7.76 11.89 -4.14
N GLY A 516 -8.88 11.29 -3.73
CA GLY A 516 -10.19 11.45 -4.36
C GLY A 516 -10.36 10.63 -5.64
N ASP A 517 -9.81 9.42 -5.68
CA ASP A 517 -9.81 8.47 -6.80
C ASP A 517 -10.36 7.10 -6.34
N ASN A 518 -10.78 6.25 -7.29
CA ASN A 518 -11.25 4.87 -7.05
C ASN A 518 -10.53 3.81 -7.93
N SER A 519 -9.49 4.21 -8.67
CA SER A 519 -8.82 3.36 -9.65
C SER A 519 -8.22 2.07 -9.07
N ALA A 520 -7.63 2.10 -7.88
CA ALA A 520 -7.10 0.91 -7.20
C ALA A 520 -8.22 -0.07 -6.80
N HIS A 521 -9.41 0.45 -6.46
CA HIS A 521 -10.59 -0.36 -6.16
C HIS A 521 -11.09 -1.10 -7.40
N GLU A 522 -11.21 -0.39 -8.54
CA GLU A 522 -11.60 -0.97 -9.83
C GLU A 522 -10.60 -2.02 -10.34
N GLU A 523 -9.30 -1.74 -10.18
CA GLU A 523 -8.22 -2.64 -10.59
C GLU A 523 -8.26 -3.96 -9.79
N LYS A 524 -8.41 -3.87 -8.46
CA LYS A 524 -8.51 -5.05 -7.62
C LYS A 524 -9.74 -5.92 -7.94
N MET A 525 -10.87 -5.30 -8.26
CA MET A 525 -12.09 -6.02 -8.64
C MET A 525 -11.93 -6.87 -9.89
N ARG A 526 -11.35 -6.29 -10.94
CA ARG A 526 -11.08 -7.01 -12.19
C ARG A 526 -10.03 -8.12 -11.99
N LEU A 527 -9.02 -7.90 -11.13
CA LEU A 527 -8.03 -8.92 -10.80
C LEU A 527 -8.70 -10.16 -10.19
N TYR A 528 -9.64 -9.96 -9.27
CA TYR A 528 -10.39 -11.06 -8.65
C TYR A 528 -11.30 -11.79 -9.64
N GLN A 529 -11.97 -11.07 -10.55
CA GLN A 529 -12.81 -11.68 -11.57
C GLN A 529 -12.01 -12.62 -12.49
N ILE A 530 -10.82 -12.19 -12.91
CA ILE A 530 -9.94 -13.00 -13.78
C ILE A 530 -9.34 -14.19 -13.03
N ALA A 531 -8.99 -14.03 -11.75
CA ALA A 531 -8.53 -15.14 -10.92
C ALA A 531 -9.62 -16.21 -10.79
N ALA A 532 -10.86 -15.80 -10.57
CA ALA A 532 -12.00 -16.70 -10.50
C ALA A 532 -12.26 -17.47 -11.80
N GLU A 533 -12.21 -16.78 -12.95
CA GLU A 533 -12.38 -17.42 -14.27
C GLU A 533 -11.30 -18.48 -14.54
N LEU A 534 -10.07 -18.25 -14.08
CA LEU A 534 -8.95 -19.19 -14.25
C LEU A 534 -9.04 -20.43 -13.36
N HIS A 535 -9.61 -20.31 -12.16
CA HIS A 535 -9.69 -21.42 -11.20
C HIS A 535 -10.77 -22.45 -11.57
N GLY A 536 -11.69 -22.15 -12.49
CA GLY A 536 -12.77 -23.06 -12.90
C GLY A 536 -13.83 -23.34 -11.81
N ASP A 537 -13.56 -22.91 -10.57
CA ASP A 537 -14.46 -23.01 -9.43
C ASP A 537 -15.16 -21.67 -9.22
N GLY A 538 -16.49 -21.68 -9.43
CA GLY A 538 -17.38 -20.57 -9.08
C GLY A 538 -17.39 -20.22 -7.58
N ASP A 539 -16.69 -20.97 -6.73
CA ASP A 539 -16.56 -20.74 -5.28
C ASP A 539 -15.41 -19.79 -4.90
N ALA A 540 -14.36 -19.65 -5.73
CA ALA A 540 -13.33 -18.62 -5.53
C ALA A 540 -13.91 -17.20 -5.65
N ILE A 541 -14.98 -17.05 -6.44
CA ILE A 541 -15.81 -15.86 -6.58
C ILE A 541 -16.48 -15.50 -5.25
N ALA A 542 -16.95 -16.47 -4.47
CA ALA A 542 -17.75 -16.21 -3.26
C ALA A 542 -16.91 -15.83 -2.02
N VAL A 543 -15.68 -16.34 -1.92
CA VAL A 543 -14.79 -16.07 -0.77
C VAL A 543 -14.04 -14.73 -0.95
N ALA A 544 -13.69 -14.35 -2.19
CA ALA A 544 -12.96 -13.12 -2.49
C ALA A 544 -13.85 -11.86 -2.65
N ILE A 545 -15.14 -12.01 -2.97
CA ILE A 545 -16.07 -10.87 -3.16
C ILE A 545 -16.59 -10.28 -1.85
N ARG A 546 -16.40 -11.00 -0.72
CA ARG A 546 -16.87 -10.57 0.60
C ARG A 546 -16.42 -9.13 0.96
N PRO A 547 -15.13 -8.75 0.92
CA PRO A 547 -14.72 -7.40 1.32
C PRO A 547 -15.11 -6.30 0.32
N VAL A 548 -15.52 -6.66 -0.90
CA VAL A 548 -15.59 -5.71 -2.03
C VAL A 548 -16.99 -5.16 -2.28
N LYS A 549 -18.03 -5.84 -1.80
CA LYS A 549 -19.36 -5.25 -1.61
C LYS A 549 -19.43 -4.37 -0.33
N GLU A 550 -18.31 -3.81 0.15
CA GLU A 550 -18.29 -2.82 1.25
C GLU A 550 -17.91 -1.38 0.83
N ALA A 551 -17.23 -1.16 -0.30
CA ALA A 551 -16.71 0.17 -0.66
C ALA A 551 -17.29 0.81 -1.95
N ALA A 552 -17.74 0.02 -2.93
CA ALA A 552 -18.37 0.49 -4.17
C ALA A 552 -19.73 1.22 -4.01
N VAL A 553 -20.28 1.42 -2.81
CA VAL A 553 -21.47 2.29 -2.62
C VAL A 553 -21.13 3.77 -2.75
N ARG A 554 -19.86 4.12 -2.53
CA ARG A 554 -19.53 5.49 -2.16
C ARG A 554 -19.17 6.41 -3.33
N SER A 555 -19.24 5.96 -4.59
CA SER A 555 -18.86 6.83 -5.71
C SER A 555 -19.57 6.52 -7.04
N ASN A 556 -20.62 7.31 -7.25
CA ASN A 556 -21.24 7.79 -8.49
C ASN A 556 -21.89 6.82 -9.50
N VAL A 557 -23.22 6.87 -9.42
CA VAL A 557 -24.23 6.90 -10.48
C VAL A 557 -23.75 7.60 -11.76
N GLU A 558 -23.81 6.89 -12.89
CA GLU A 558 -24.40 7.40 -14.14
C GLU A 558 -24.88 6.24 -15.04
N ASP A 559 -26.14 6.35 -15.47
CA ASP A 559 -26.88 5.59 -16.49
C ASP A 559 -26.94 4.05 -16.43
N VAL A 560 -27.68 3.53 -15.44
CA VAL A 560 -28.52 2.34 -15.65
C VAL A 560 -29.91 2.67 -15.10
N PRO A 561 -31.00 2.50 -15.87
CA PRO A 561 -32.36 2.74 -15.37
C PRO A 561 -32.69 1.71 -14.29
N SER A 562 -32.37 2.03 -13.05
CA SER A 562 -32.73 1.26 -11.87
C SER A 562 -34.19 1.56 -11.55
N ARG A 563 -35.09 0.73 -12.09
CA ARG A 563 -36.44 0.60 -11.54
C ARG A 563 -36.30 0.03 -10.14
N ALA A 564 -36.43 0.91 -9.15
CA ALA A 564 -36.43 0.59 -7.73
C ALA A 564 -37.41 -0.55 -7.41
N ILE A 565 -37.04 -1.40 -6.44
CA ILE A 565 -37.99 -2.23 -5.71
C ILE A 565 -38.86 -1.25 -4.90
N PHE A 566 -39.93 -0.78 -5.53
CA PHE A 566 -41.01 -0.08 -4.85
C PHE A 566 -41.84 -1.14 -4.14
N VAL A 567 -41.93 -1.06 -2.80
CA VAL A 567 -43.21 -1.41 -2.16
C VAL A 567 -44.19 -0.35 -2.67
N PRO A 568 -45.24 -0.71 -3.44
CA PRO A 568 -46.15 0.30 -3.96
C PRO A 568 -46.71 1.16 -2.81
N SER A 569 -46.77 2.48 -3.00
CA SER A 569 -47.36 3.44 -2.05
C SER A 569 -48.81 3.12 -1.65
N GLN A 570 -49.41 2.13 -2.30
CA GLN A 570 -50.74 1.57 -2.10
C GLN A 570 -50.87 0.75 -0.80
N PHE A 571 -49.76 0.50 -0.08
CA PHE A 571 -49.72 -0.40 1.09
C PHE A 571 -49.46 0.30 2.43
N PHE A 572 -49.28 1.62 2.47
CA PHE A 572 -49.31 2.40 3.72
C PHE A 572 -50.76 2.83 4.01
N SER A 573 -51.21 2.75 5.27
CA SER A 573 -52.49 3.36 5.63
C SER A 573 -52.38 4.89 5.46
N PRO A 574 -53.46 5.60 5.10
CA PRO A 574 -53.44 7.07 5.00
C PRO A 574 -53.02 7.80 6.29
N GLU A 575 -52.98 7.10 7.43
CA GLU A 575 -52.70 7.67 8.76
C GLU A 575 -51.28 7.37 9.28
N SER A 576 -50.49 6.53 8.61
CA SER A 576 -49.15 6.13 9.07
C SER A 576 -48.04 6.97 8.41
N GLU A 577 -47.51 7.99 9.09
CA GLU A 577 -46.42 8.85 8.62
C GLU A 577 -45.04 8.18 8.72
N ALA A 578 -44.52 7.64 7.62
CA ALA A 578 -43.09 7.30 7.48
C ALA A 578 -42.39 8.33 6.59
N THR A 579 -41.35 8.99 7.09
CA THR A 579 -40.54 9.93 6.29
C THR A 579 -39.30 9.21 5.77
N ILE A 580 -39.26 8.95 4.47
CA ILE A 580 -38.10 8.35 3.80
C ILE A 580 -37.18 9.48 3.34
N ALA A 581 -35.97 9.55 3.89
CA ALA A 581 -34.94 10.50 3.47
C ALA A 581 -33.86 9.73 2.68
N ILE A 582 -33.86 9.87 1.37
CA ILE A 582 -32.80 9.32 0.51
C ILE A 582 -31.61 10.28 0.56
N LEU A 583 -30.53 9.86 1.22
CA LEU A 583 -29.30 10.64 1.30
C LEU A 583 -28.42 10.37 0.08
N THR A 584 -28.57 11.21 -0.95
CA THR A 584 -27.56 11.33 -2.01
C THR A 584 -26.47 12.29 -1.52
N PHE A 585 -25.27 11.79 -1.25
CA PHE A 585 -24.12 12.64 -0.90
C PHE A 585 -23.20 12.80 -2.11
N PHE A 586 -23.00 14.07 -2.52
CA PHE A 586 -22.17 14.60 -3.62
C PHE A 586 -22.73 14.32 -5.03
N THR A 587 -23.36 15.29 -5.71
CA THR A 587 -22.75 16.47 -6.36
C THR A 587 -23.62 17.72 -6.22
N GLY A 588 -23.02 18.91 -6.36
CA GLY A 588 -23.63 20.21 -6.05
C GLY A 588 -24.78 20.65 -6.98
N LEU A 589 -25.98 20.10 -6.82
CA LEU A 589 -27.24 20.60 -7.38
C LEU A 589 -28.33 20.67 -6.28
N PRO A 590 -29.37 21.53 -6.45
CA PRO A 590 -30.22 21.94 -5.35
C PRO A 590 -31.10 20.79 -4.82
N ARG A 591 -31.32 20.82 -3.49
CA ARG A 591 -32.16 19.90 -2.72
C ARG A 591 -33.55 19.76 -3.34
N GLN A 592 -33.91 18.57 -3.82
CA GLN A 592 -35.30 18.17 -4.00
C GLN A 592 -35.63 17.03 -3.04
N VAL A 593 -36.51 17.34 -2.08
CA VAL A 593 -37.18 16.37 -1.22
C VAL A 593 -38.36 15.84 -2.03
N TYR A 594 -38.36 14.56 -2.39
CA TYR A 594 -39.54 13.93 -2.96
C TYR A 594 -40.46 13.48 -1.83
N THR A 595 -41.53 14.24 -1.59
CA THR A 595 -42.68 13.79 -0.80
C THR A 595 -43.65 13.07 -1.73
N THR A 596 -44.10 11.87 -1.39
CA THR A 596 -45.19 11.20 -2.10
C THR A 596 -46.52 11.91 -1.78
N ARG A 597 -46.80 13.02 -2.50
CA ARG A 597 -48.10 13.63 -2.87
C ARG A 597 -47.91 15.14 -3.09
N GLU A 598 -48.17 15.59 -4.32
CA GLU A 598 -48.55 16.99 -4.60
C GLU A 598 -49.96 17.20 -4.05
N GLU A 599 -50.09 17.66 -2.81
CA GLU A 599 -51.25 18.42 -2.33
C GLU A 599 -50.94 18.95 -0.92
N THR A 600 -50.81 20.28 -0.82
CA THR A 600 -50.65 20.98 0.45
C THR A 600 -51.97 20.96 1.23
N VAL A 601 -52.12 20.03 2.16
CA VAL A 601 -53.16 20.12 3.20
C VAL A 601 -52.50 20.66 4.48
N PRO A 602 -52.98 21.78 5.05
CA PRO A 602 -52.43 22.29 6.31
C PRO A 602 -52.91 21.41 7.46
N VAL A 603 -52.02 20.56 7.99
CA VAL A 603 -52.28 19.80 9.22
C VAL A 603 -51.65 20.53 10.39
N SER A 604 -52.50 20.99 11.32
CA SER A 604 -52.12 21.51 12.62
C SER A 604 -51.46 20.40 13.45
N ILE A 605 -50.16 20.53 13.71
CA ILE A 605 -49.38 19.60 14.54
C ILE A 605 -49.80 19.77 15.99
N ASN A 606 -50.47 18.75 16.54
CA ASN A 606 -50.73 18.66 17.97
C ASN A 606 -49.46 18.13 18.65
N MET A 607 -48.75 18.97 19.41
CA MET A 607 -47.49 18.62 20.08
C MET A 607 -47.70 17.73 21.31
N ALA A 608 -48.09 16.48 21.11
CA ALA A 608 -47.88 15.41 22.08
C ALA A 608 -46.77 14.48 21.56
N ALA A 609 -45.76 14.24 22.37
CA ALA A 609 -44.45 13.70 21.97
C ALA A 609 -44.53 12.37 21.18
N SER A 610 -44.38 12.41 19.85
CA SER A 610 -44.18 11.20 19.05
C SER A 610 -42.71 10.76 19.06
N LYS A 611 -42.48 9.51 19.46
CA LYS A 611 -41.15 8.92 19.67
C LYS A 611 -40.45 8.75 18.32
N THR A 612 -39.41 9.54 18.02
CA THR A 612 -38.72 9.49 16.71
C THR A 612 -37.49 8.56 16.74
N VAL A 613 -37.33 7.68 15.74
CA VAL A 613 -36.20 6.74 15.60
C VAL A 613 -35.62 6.79 14.19
N LEU A 614 -34.29 6.84 14.09
CA LEU A 614 -33.54 6.75 12.84
C LEU A 614 -33.14 5.29 12.58
N VAL A 615 -33.56 4.72 11.46
CA VAL A 615 -33.23 3.36 11.03
C VAL A 615 -32.25 3.42 9.87
N THR A 616 -30.99 3.02 10.12
CA THR A 616 -29.96 2.91 9.07
C THR A 616 -30.05 1.55 8.37
N GLY A 617 -30.10 1.49 7.04
CA GLY A 617 -30.34 0.23 6.31
C GLY A 617 -31.81 -0.20 6.28
N GLY A 618 -32.74 0.73 6.54
CA GLY A 618 -34.18 0.49 6.70
C GLY A 618 -34.95 0.05 5.45
N THR A 619 -34.33 0.04 4.28
CA THR A 619 -34.89 -0.47 3.02
C THR A 619 -34.40 -1.88 2.66
N GLY A 620 -33.40 -2.40 3.38
CA GLY A 620 -32.95 -3.80 3.28
C GLY A 620 -33.92 -4.79 3.93
N TYR A 621 -33.70 -6.09 3.74
CA TYR A 621 -34.60 -7.16 4.23
C TYR A 621 -34.90 -7.04 5.74
N ILE A 622 -33.89 -6.83 6.59
CA ILE A 622 -34.11 -6.73 8.04
C ILE A 622 -34.61 -5.33 8.44
N GLY A 623 -34.05 -4.29 7.84
CA GLY A 623 -34.36 -2.91 8.19
C GLY A 623 -35.80 -2.51 7.86
N SER A 624 -36.37 -3.05 6.77
CA SER A 624 -37.75 -2.77 6.36
C SER A 624 -38.79 -3.39 7.28
N PHE A 625 -38.58 -4.64 7.72
CA PHE A 625 -39.41 -5.27 8.75
C PHE A 625 -39.25 -4.60 10.11
N THR A 626 -38.05 -4.11 10.43
CA THR A 626 -37.80 -3.35 11.67
C THR A 626 -38.50 -1.99 11.64
N ALA A 627 -38.46 -1.28 10.51
CA ALA A 627 -39.17 -0.02 10.33
C ALA A 627 -40.68 -0.19 10.46
N LEU A 628 -41.24 -1.27 9.87
CA LEU A 628 -42.66 -1.59 10.01
C LEU A 628 -43.05 -1.87 11.46
N ALA A 629 -42.30 -2.72 12.16
CA ALA A 629 -42.55 -3.02 13.57
C ALA A 629 -42.46 -1.77 14.48
N LEU A 630 -41.56 -0.83 14.16
CA LEU A 630 -41.46 0.45 14.87
C LEU A 630 -42.68 1.34 14.59
N LEU A 631 -43.14 1.41 13.34
CA LEU A 631 -44.36 2.14 12.99
C LEU A 631 -45.61 1.55 13.69
N GLU A 632 -45.74 0.22 13.73
CA GLU A 632 -46.81 -0.47 14.45
C GLU A 632 -46.77 -0.24 15.98
N ALA A 633 -45.58 0.05 16.52
CA ALA A 633 -45.38 0.40 17.92
C ALA A 633 -45.50 1.92 18.21
N ASP A 634 -46.11 2.69 17.31
CA ASP A 634 -46.38 4.13 17.44
C ASP A 634 -45.11 5.02 17.48
N TYR A 635 -44.05 4.59 16.77
CA TYR A 635 -42.84 5.37 16.56
C TYR A 635 -42.87 6.15 15.24
N LYS A 636 -42.36 7.38 15.26
CA LYS A 636 -42.02 8.12 14.05
C LYS A 636 -40.68 7.60 13.50
N VAL A 637 -40.74 6.87 12.39
CA VAL A 637 -39.54 6.26 11.79
C VAL A 637 -38.96 7.15 10.69
N ILE A 638 -37.68 7.48 10.82
CA ILE A 638 -36.87 8.13 9.78
C ILE A 638 -35.93 7.06 9.23
N ILE A 639 -36.06 6.73 7.94
CA ILE A 639 -35.19 5.72 7.30
C ILE A 639 -34.05 6.41 6.58
N VAL A 640 -32.83 5.93 6.79
CA VAL A 640 -31.62 6.28 6.05
C VAL A 640 -31.00 5.01 5.52
N ASP A 641 -30.82 4.87 4.21
CA ASP A 641 -30.29 3.66 3.61
C ASP A 641 -29.37 4.01 2.44
N ASN A 642 -28.35 3.18 2.24
CA ASN A 642 -27.36 3.28 1.18
C ASN A 642 -27.47 2.17 0.12
N LEU A 643 -28.41 1.21 0.27
CA LEU A 643 -28.82 0.19 -0.71
C LEU A 643 -27.79 -0.91 -1.07
N TYR A 644 -26.94 -1.36 -0.13
CA TYR A 644 -25.64 -1.90 -0.56
C TYR A 644 -25.17 -3.32 -0.12
N ASN A 645 -25.48 -3.80 1.08
CA ASN A 645 -25.16 -5.13 1.70
C ASN A 645 -24.00 -6.03 1.12
N SER A 646 -22.91 -6.45 1.80
CA SER A 646 -22.06 -6.11 2.99
C SER A 646 -20.96 -7.21 3.20
N SER A 647 -19.75 -6.92 3.74
CA SER A 647 -18.81 -7.79 4.55
C SER A 647 -17.50 -7.15 5.14
N GLN A 648 -17.36 -7.15 6.50
CA GLN A 648 -16.19 -7.15 7.43
C GLN A 648 -14.94 -6.26 7.18
N GLU A 649 -14.36 -5.49 8.15
CA GLU A 649 -13.83 -5.96 9.45
C GLU A 649 -13.38 -4.81 10.42
N PHE A 650 -14.18 -4.52 11.44
CA PHE A 650 -13.84 -4.07 12.81
C PHE A 650 -15.17 -4.25 13.52
N SER A 651 -15.27 -4.95 14.65
CA SER A 651 -16.61 -5.35 15.13
C SER A 651 -17.46 -4.08 15.29
N VAL A 652 -18.57 -3.98 14.54
CA VAL A 652 -19.54 -2.86 14.62
C VAL A 652 -19.87 -2.58 16.09
N GLU A 653 -19.89 -3.64 16.88
CA GLU A 653 -19.92 -3.64 18.33
C GLU A 653 -18.82 -2.79 19.00
N THR A 654 -17.55 -2.90 18.64
CA THR A 654 -16.45 -2.09 19.18
C THR A 654 -16.65 -0.62 18.83
N MET A 655 -16.99 -0.31 17.57
CA MET A 655 -17.20 1.08 17.13
C MET A 655 -18.40 1.74 17.84
N ILE A 656 -19.53 1.03 17.94
CA ILE A 656 -20.72 1.50 18.66
C ILE A 656 -20.42 1.63 20.16
N THR A 657 -19.70 0.67 20.73
CA THR A 657 -19.30 0.70 22.14
C THR A 657 -18.42 1.91 22.44
N ASP A 658 -17.40 2.16 21.61
CA ASP A 658 -16.48 3.27 21.80
C ASP A 658 -17.16 4.62 21.56
N HIS A 659 -18.04 4.72 20.56
CA HIS A 659 -18.79 5.95 20.30
C HIS A 659 -19.75 6.29 21.45
N VAL A 660 -20.54 5.33 21.93
CA VAL A 660 -21.46 5.56 23.07
C VAL A 660 -20.66 5.90 24.33
N ARG A 661 -19.53 5.24 24.59
CA ARG A 661 -18.66 5.56 25.72
C ARG A 661 -18.05 6.96 25.61
N ALA A 662 -17.65 7.38 24.41
CA ALA A 662 -17.11 8.71 24.15
C ALA A 662 -18.17 9.80 24.38
N GLU A 663 -19.39 9.62 23.86
CA GLU A 663 -20.49 10.58 24.03
C GLU A 663 -20.93 10.68 25.50
N ARG A 664 -21.03 9.55 26.23
CA ARG A 664 -21.28 9.58 27.68
C ARG A 664 -20.18 10.30 28.45
N SER A 665 -18.91 10.05 28.11
CA SER A 665 -17.77 10.71 28.73
C SER A 665 -17.74 12.21 28.46
N LYS A 666 -18.14 12.63 27.26
CA LYS A 666 -18.28 14.04 26.86
C LYS A 666 -19.43 14.71 27.60
N ALA A 667 -20.61 14.08 27.65
CA ALA A 667 -21.76 14.57 28.40
C ALA A 667 -21.41 14.80 29.88
N LYS A 668 -20.68 13.84 30.50
CA LYS A 668 -20.17 13.96 31.87
C LYS A 668 -19.22 15.16 32.06
N LYS A 669 -18.30 15.39 31.12
CA LYS A 669 -17.40 16.56 31.16
C LYS A 669 -18.12 17.89 30.98
N GLU A 670 -19.23 17.89 30.24
CA GLU A 670 -20.08 19.07 29.98
C GLU A 670 -21.16 19.30 31.06
N GLY A 671 -21.23 18.47 32.11
CA GLY A 671 -22.24 18.58 33.16
C GLY A 671 -23.66 18.20 32.73
N LYS A 672 -23.81 17.47 31.61
CA LYS A 672 -25.07 16.97 31.06
C LYS A 672 -25.34 15.53 31.54
N ASP A 673 -26.59 15.06 31.38
CA ASP A 673 -26.97 13.70 31.77
C ASP A 673 -26.17 12.63 30.99
N GLU A 674 -25.28 11.92 31.70
CA GLU A 674 -24.44 10.85 31.14
C GLU A 674 -25.24 9.62 30.70
N LYS A 675 -26.52 9.50 31.09
CA LYS A 675 -27.39 8.37 30.73
C LYS A 675 -28.13 8.54 29.41
N ALA A 676 -28.05 9.72 28.79
CA ALA A 676 -28.82 10.06 27.58
C ALA A 676 -28.46 9.20 26.35
N PHE A 677 -27.24 8.66 26.27
CA PHE A 677 -26.77 7.89 25.12
C PHE A 677 -26.69 6.39 25.44
N ASN A 678 -27.34 5.54 24.65
CA ASN A 678 -27.40 4.09 24.84
C ASN A 678 -27.31 3.37 23.49
N GLY A 679 -26.91 2.10 23.50
CA GLY A 679 -26.79 1.26 22.30
C GLY A 679 -27.18 -0.19 22.56
N ALA A 680 -27.92 -0.78 21.62
CA ALA A 680 -28.26 -2.19 21.62
C ALA A 680 -27.45 -2.88 20.51
N LEU A 681 -26.84 -4.02 20.84
CA LEU A 681 -26.12 -4.86 19.88
C LEU A 681 -26.87 -6.18 19.75
N LEU A 682 -27.70 -6.29 18.71
CA LEU A 682 -28.49 -7.49 18.46
C LEU A 682 -27.70 -8.41 17.54
N ARG A 683 -27.32 -9.58 18.06
CA ARG A 683 -26.57 -10.58 17.32
C ARG A 683 -27.48 -11.73 16.96
N TYR A 684 -27.56 -12.10 15.70
CA TYR A 684 -28.42 -13.17 15.23
C TYR A 684 -27.83 -13.79 13.97
N PHE A 685 -28.21 -15.03 13.70
CA PHE A 685 -27.77 -15.79 12.55
C PHE A 685 -28.99 -16.40 11.86
N ASN A 686 -28.97 -16.44 10.53
CA ASN A 686 -30.00 -16.99 9.65
C ASN A 686 -31.45 -16.52 9.94
N PRO A 687 -31.77 -15.22 9.73
CA PRO A 687 -33.15 -14.79 9.63
C PRO A 687 -33.89 -15.59 8.56
N ALA A 688 -35.08 -16.08 8.88
CA ALA A 688 -35.87 -16.97 8.04
C ALA A 688 -37.33 -16.49 7.94
N GLY A 689 -38.01 -16.97 6.92
CA GLY A 689 -39.42 -16.72 6.69
C GLY A 689 -39.71 -15.47 5.87
N SER A 690 -40.94 -15.00 5.97
CA SER A 690 -41.45 -13.81 5.29
C SER A 690 -42.63 -13.27 6.09
N HIS A 691 -43.24 -12.16 5.66
CA HIS A 691 -44.45 -11.69 6.29
C HIS A 691 -45.63 -12.65 5.98
N PRO A 692 -46.47 -13.04 6.96
CA PRO A 692 -47.59 -13.96 6.75
C PRO A 692 -48.57 -13.51 5.66
N SER A 693 -48.62 -12.22 5.36
CA SER A 693 -49.41 -11.71 4.23
C SER A 693 -49.01 -12.30 2.87
N GLY A 694 -47.80 -12.82 2.71
CA GLY A 694 -47.23 -13.18 1.40
C GLY A 694 -46.82 -11.99 0.53
N ILE A 695 -46.95 -10.75 1.01
CA ILE A 695 -46.62 -9.51 0.26
C ILE A 695 -45.13 -9.17 0.40
N MET A 696 -44.58 -9.39 1.59
CA MET A 696 -43.25 -8.94 1.96
C MET A 696 -42.38 -10.15 2.33
N GLY A 697 -41.21 -10.26 1.68
CA GLY A 697 -40.28 -11.35 1.85
C GLY A 697 -38.90 -11.02 1.26
N GLU A 698 -37.98 -11.98 1.34
CA GLU A 698 -36.59 -11.81 0.89
C GLU A 698 -36.45 -12.05 -0.62
N ASP A 699 -36.12 -11.01 -1.39
CA ASP A 699 -35.81 -11.10 -2.84
C ASP A 699 -34.32 -10.90 -3.11
N PRO A 700 -33.48 -11.93 -2.92
CA PRO A 700 -32.04 -11.83 -3.12
C PRO A 700 -31.70 -11.59 -4.60
N GLN A 701 -30.85 -10.59 -4.86
CA GLN A 701 -30.26 -10.36 -6.19
C GLN A 701 -29.07 -11.31 -6.40
N GLY A 702 -29.12 -12.13 -7.45
CA GLY A 702 -28.07 -13.12 -7.76
C GLY A 702 -28.27 -14.45 -7.03
N VAL A 703 -27.16 -15.16 -6.77
CA VAL A 703 -27.19 -16.44 -6.04
C VAL A 703 -27.33 -16.15 -4.53
N PRO A 704 -28.41 -16.60 -3.87
CA PRO A 704 -28.59 -16.43 -2.44
C PRO A 704 -27.57 -17.26 -1.65
N TYR A 705 -27.14 -16.73 -0.49
CA TYR A 705 -26.24 -17.43 0.42
C TYR A 705 -26.96 -18.12 1.59
N ASN A 706 -28.24 -17.77 1.83
CA ASN A 706 -29.07 -18.38 2.85
C ASN A 706 -29.80 -19.63 2.31
N LEU A 707 -29.98 -20.63 3.17
CA LEU A 707 -30.59 -21.92 2.80
C LEU A 707 -32.03 -21.79 2.29
N LEU A 708 -32.86 -20.99 2.97
CA LEU A 708 -34.29 -20.87 2.63
C LEU A 708 -34.54 -20.20 1.26
N PRO A 709 -33.89 -19.07 0.88
CA PRO A 709 -34.06 -18.52 -0.47
C PRO A 709 -33.52 -19.45 -1.57
N LEU A 710 -32.49 -20.26 -1.28
CA LEU A 710 -32.03 -21.29 -2.21
C LEU A 710 -33.09 -22.37 -2.43
N LEU A 711 -33.72 -22.83 -1.36
CA LEU A 711 -34.85 -23.76 -1.43
C LEU A 711 -36.04 -23.15 -2.19
N ALA A 712 -36.35 -21.87 -1.95
CA ALA A 712 -37.39 -21.14 -2.69
C ALA A 712 -37.09 -21.09 -4.21
N GLN A 713 -35.84 -20.83 -4.60
CA GLN A 713 -35.43 -20.86 -6.01
C GLN A 713 -35.56 -22.24 -6.66
N VAL A 714 -35.26 -23.31 -5.92
CA VAL A 714 -35.50 -24.69 -6.38
C VAL A 714 -37.00 -24.95 -6.54
N ALA A 715 -37.82 -24.52 -5.58
CA ALA A 715 -39.26 -24.71 -5.62
C ALA A 715 -39.95 -24.03 -6.81
N VAL A 716 -39.46 -22.85 -7.25
CA VAL A 716 -39.96 -22.15 -8.45
C VAL A 716 -39.23 -22.53 -9.75
N GLY A 717 -38.30 -23.49 -9.71
CA GLY A 717 -37.57 -23.97 -10.90
C GLY A 717 -36.50 -23.02 -11.43
N LYS A 718 -36.11 -21.98 -10.69
CA LYS A 718 -34.95 -21.12 -11.02
C LYS A 718 -33.62 -21.84 -10.81
N ARG A 719 -33.63 -22.91 -10.02
CA ARG A 719 -32.47 -23.75 -9.74
C ARG A 719 -32.90 -25.21 -9.84
N GLU A 720 -32.06 -26.03 -10.48
CA GLU A 720 -32.37 -27.45 -10.70
C GLU A 720 -32.42 -28.26 -9.40
N LYS A 721 -31.49 -27.99 -8.46
CA LYS A 721 -31.36 -28.71 -7.18
C LYS A 721 -30.63 -27.89 -6.11
N LEU A 722 -30.84 -28.22 -4.84
CA LEU A 722 -30.07 -27.69 -3.71
C LEU A 722 -28.80 -28.51 -3.51
N LEU A 723 -27.66 -27.87 -3.20
CA LEU A 723 -26.44 -28.57 -2.76
C LEU A 723 -26.40 -28.63 -1.22
N VAL A 724 -26.33 -29.84 -0.67
CA VAL A 724 -26.22 -30.13 0.77
C VAL A 724 -24.78 -30.50 1.07
N PHE A 725 -24.10 -29.73 1.91
CA PHE A 725 -22.66 -29.88 2.14
C PHE A 725 -22.41 -30.74 3.37
N GLY A 726 -22.01 -31.99 3.15
CA GLY A 726 -21.74 -33.01 4.16
C GLY A 726 -22.98 -33.70 4.71
N ASP A 727 -22.90 -35.02 4.81
CA ASP A 727 -23.86 -35.96 5.41
C ASP A 727 -23.22 -36.83 6.52
N ASP A 728 -21.99 -36.51 6.89
CA ASP A 728 -21.15 -37.25 7.83
C ASP A 728 -20.97 -36.52 9.18
N TYR A 729 -21.69 -35.40 9.40
CA TYR A 729 -21.64 -34.67 10.67
C TYR A 729 -22.15 -35.51 11.83
N ALA A 730 -21.62 -35.30 13.03
CA ALA A 730 -22.09 -35.94 14.27
C ALA A 730 -23.43 -35.35 14.77
N SER A 731 -24.35 -35.08 13.86
CA SER A 731 -25.73 -34.65 14.13
C SER A 731 -26.69 -35.83 13.96
N LYS A 732 -27.97 -35.61 14.25
CA LYS A 732 -29.01 -36.66 14.17
C LYS A 732 -29.27 -37.20 12.76
N ASP A 733 -28.91 -36.46 11.71
CA ASP A 733 -29.17 -36.84 10.31
C ASP A 733 -27.95 -36.64 9.39
N GLY A 734 -26.77 -36.44 9.98
CA GLY A 734 -25.54 -36.28 9.23
C GLY A 734 -25.29 -34.87 8.69
N THR A 735 -26.21 -33.91 8.81
CA THR A 735 -26.03 -32.54 8.31
C THR A 735 -25.77 -31.51 9.40
N ALA A 736 -25.20 -30.36 9.05
CA ALA A 736 -24.93 -29.27 9.98
C ALA A 736 -26.20 -28.71 10.66
N ILE A 737 -26.08 -28.31 11.93
CA ILE A 737 -27.13 -27.74 12.76
C ILE A 737 -27.02 -26.22 12.78
N ARG A 738 -28.12 -25.51 12.50
CA ARG A 738 -28.19 -24.05 12.48
C ARG A 738 -29.48 -23.57 13.16
N ASP A 739 -29.42 -22.47 13.91
CA ASP A 739 -30.62 -21.78 14.42
C ASP A 739 -31.21 -20.89 13.32
N TYR A 740 -32.54 -20.96 13.14
CA TYR A 740 -33.30 -20.17 12.18
C TYR A 740 -34.35 -19.36 12.92
N ILE A 741 -34.15 -18.04 12.98
CA ILE A 741 -35.06 -17.12 13.65
C ILE A 741 -36.05 -16.53 12.66
N HIS A 742 -37.35 -16.61 12.95
CA HIS A 742 -38.35 -15.98 12.10
C HIS A 742 -38.16 -14.45 12.06
N ILE A 743 -38.25 -13.84 10.88
CA ILE A 743 -37.99 -12.41 10.66
C ILE A 743 -38.84 -11.50 11.56
N LEU A 744 -40.11 -11.85 11.79
CA LEU A 744 -40.98 -11.13 12.73
C LEU A 744 -40.58 -11.24 14.20
N ASP A 745 -40.05 -12.39 14.65
CA ASP A 745 -39.51 -12.49 16.01
C ASP A 745 -38.24 -11.66 16.16
N LEU A 746 -37.39 -11.66 15.13
CA LEU A 746 -36.22 -10.81 15.06
C LEU A 746 -36.59 -9.32 15.12
N ALA A 747 -37.57 -8.88 14.33
CA ALA A 747 -38.06 -7.50 14.35
C ALA A 747 -38.61 -7.10 15.72
N ARG A 748 -39.40 -7.98 16.38
CA ARG A 748 -39.84 -7.75 17.76
C ARG A 748 -38.67 -7.64 18.74
N GLY A 749 -37.59 -8.40 18.54
CA GLY A 749 -36.38 -8.29 19.35
C GLY A 749 -35.77 -6.89 19.32
N HIS A 750 -35.87 -6.18 18.19
CA HIS A 750 -35.44 -4.78 18.07
C HIS A 750 -36.30 -3.84 18.90
N THR A 751 -37.63 -3.99 18.84
CA THR A 751 -38.57 -3.15 19.60
C THR A 751 -38.36 -3.29 21.11
N VAL A 752 -38.28 -4.52 21.62
CA VAL A 752 -38.10 -4.77 23.06
C VAL A 752 -36.72 -4.34 23.54
N ALA A 753 -35.69 -4.49 22.72
CA ALA A 753 -34.36 -3.97 23.04
C ALA A 753 -34.35 -2.44 23.15
N LEU A 754 -35.05 -1.75 22.25
CA LEU A 754 -35.17 -0.29 22.28
C LEU A 754 -35.93 0.21 23.51
N ASP A 755 -37.03 -0.45 23.88
CA ASP A 755 -37.77 -0.14 25.10
C ASP A 755 -36.89 -0.35 26.34
N HIS A 756 -36.14 -1.46 26.39
CA HIS A 756 -35.20 -1.73 27.48
C HIS A 756 -34.09 -0.66 27.60
N LEU A 757 -33.52 -0.20 26.48
CA LEU A 757 -32.51 0.88 26.50
C LEU A 757 -33.09 2.16 27.11
N ARG A 758 -34.35 2.49 26.81
CA ARG A 758 -35.01 3.71 27.30
C ARG A 758 -35.36 3.62 28.78
N GLU A 759 -35.84 2.47 29.21
CA GLU A 759 -36.25 2.25 30.61
C GLU A 759 -35.06 2.15 31.55
N HIS A 760 -33.99 1.46 31.14
CA HIS A 760 -32.91 1.07 32.03
C HIS A 760 -31.59 1.84 31.81
N ASN A 761 -31.46 2.55 30.68
CA ASN A 761 -30.27 3.31 30.29
C ASN A 761 -28.91 2.57 30.51
N PRO A 762 -28.76 1.30 30.06
CA PRO A 762 -27.63 0.44 30.43
C PRO A 762 -26.28 0.83 29.80
N GLY A 763 -26.24 1.83 28.91
CA GLY A 763 -25.09 2.11 28.06
C GLY A 763 -25.15 1.26 26.82
N VAL A 764 -24.13 0.42 26.60
CA VAL A 764 -24.13 -0.51 25.47
C VAL A 764 -24.37 -1.92 25.98
N ARG A 765 -25.36 -2.59 25.39
CA ARG A 765 -25.74 -3.95 25.78
C ARG A 765 -25.95 -4.84 24.56
N ALA A 766 -25.37 -6.04 24.61
CA ALA A 766 -25.48 -7.04 23.55
C ALA A 766 -26.42 -8.18 23.93
N TRP A 767 -27.33 -8.51 23.01
CA TRP A 767 -28.30 -9.60 23.11
C TRP A 767 -28.24 -10.49 21.88
N ASN A 768 -28.13 -11.80 22.10
CA ASN A 768 -28.25 -12.77 21.02
C ASN A 768 -29.73 -13.07 20.80
N LEU A 769 -30.24 -12.83 19.59
CA LEU A 769 -31.60 -13.16 19.20
C LEU A 769 -31.57 -14.45 18.38
N GLY A 770 -32.25 -15.47 18.88
CA GLY A 770 -32.39 -16.77 18.23
C GLY A 770 -33.40 -17.62 18.97
N THR A 771 -33.73 -18.78 18.42
CA THR A 771 -34.69 -19.69 19.05
C THR A 771 -34.04 -20.47 20.19
N GLY A 772 -32.72 -20.63 20.17
CA GLY A 772 -31.99 -21.51 21.08
C GLY A 772 -32.18 -23.00 20.77
N LYS A 773 -32.79 -23.32 19.63
CA LYS A 773 -33.03 -24.67 19.14
C LYS A 773 -32.53 -24.76 17.70
N GLY A 774 -31.43 -25.47 17.48
CA GLY A 774 -30.91 -25.69 16.13
C GLY A 774 -31.74 -26.71 15.34
N SER A 775 -31.82 -26.50 14.03
CA SER A 775 -32.39 -27.42 13.05
C SER A 775 -31.31 -27.89 12.08
N THR A 776 -31.40 -29.14 11.65
CA THR A 776 -30.50 -29.69 10.63
C THR A 776 -30.88 -29.23 9.23
N VAL A 777 -29.99 -29.41 8.25
CA VAL A 777 -30.26 -29.05 6.85
C VAL A 777 -31.40 -29.91 6.29
N PHE A 778 -31.44 -31.21 6.59
CA PHE A 778 -32.55 -32.06 6.14
C PHE A 778 -33.87 -31.74 6.82
N GLU A 779 -33.89 -31.33 8.09
CA GLU A 779 -35.13 -30.83 8.72
C GLU A 779 -35.68 -29.60 8.00
N MET A 780 -34.82 -28.67 7.60
CA MET A 780 -35.24 -27.52 6.79
C MET A 780 -35.79 -27.94 5.43
N ILE A 781 -35.11 -28.84 4.72
CA ILE A 781 -35.55 -29.33 3.41
C ILE A 781 -36.92 -30.00 3.53
N ASN A 782 -37.12 -30.82 4.56
CA ASN A 782 -38.39 -31.51 4.81
C ASN A 782 -39.51 -30.52 5.18
N ALA A 783 -39.23 -29.56 6.06
CA ALA A 783 -40.19 -28.53 6.45
C ALA A 783 -40.61 -27.66 5.26
N PHE A 784 -39.65 -27.27 4.41
CA PHE A 784 -39.94 -26.47 3.23
C PHE A 784 -40.62 -27.28 2.12
N SER A 785 -40.22 -28.52 1.87
CA SER A 785 -40.91 -29.42 0.91
C SER A 785 -42.36 -29.65 1.32
N LYS A 786 -42.64 -29.79 2.62
CA LYS A 786 -43.99 -29.86 3.16
C LYS A 786 -44.79 -28.57 2.92
N ALA A 787 -44.17 -27.40 3.10
CA ALA A 787 -44.81 -26.12 2.82
C ALA A 787 -45.15 -25.94 1.33
N VAL A 788 -44.27 -26.40 0.42
CA VAL A 788 -44.49 -26.38 -1.04
C VAL A 788 -45.52 -27.45 -1.48
N GLY A 789 -45.68 -28.53 -0.71
CA GLY A 789 -46.57 -29.65 -1.02
C GLY A 789 -45.98 -30.70 -1.96
N ARG A 790 -44.65 -30.69 -2.18
CA ARG A 790 -43.90 -31.69 -2.96
C ARG A 790 -42.43 -31.73 -2.55
N ASP A 791 -41.77 -32.86 -2.80
CA ASP A 791 -40.34 -33.03 -2.53
C ASP A 791 -39.48 -32.15 -3.45
N LEU A 792 -38.48 -31.49 -2.86
CA LEU A 792 -37.54 -30.65 -3.59
C LEU A 792 -36.24 -31.39 -3.89
N PRO A 793 -35.69 -31.29 -5.11
CA PRO A 793 -34.46 -31.97 -5.49
C PRO A 793 -33.24 -31.37 -4.77
N TYR A 794 -32.37 -32.25 -4.26
CA TYR A 794 -31.09 -31.89 -3.66
C TYR A 794 -30.00 -32.93 -3.98
N GLU A 795 -28.74 -32.53 -3.84
CA GLU A 795 -27.55 -33.39 -3.98
C GLU A 795 -26.62 -33.16 -2.80
N VAL A 796 -26.12 -34.25 -2.22
CA VAL A 796 -25.12 -34.21 -1.16
C VAL A 796 -23.73 -34.09 -1.77
N VAL A 797 -22.95 -33.11 -1.33
CA VAL A 797 -21.57 -32.86 -1.74
C VAL A 797 -20.65 -32.86 -0.51
N GLY A 798 -19.34 -32.88 -0.73
CA GLY A 798 -18.36 -32.86 0.37
C GLY A 798 -18.51 -31.65 1.30
N ARG A 799 -18.01 -31.78 2.54
CA ARG A 799 -18.02 -30.69 3.53
C ARG A 799 -17.29 -29.45 3.03
N ARG A 800 -17.78 -28.27 3.43
CA ARG A 800 -17.02 -27.03 3.26
C ARG A 800 -15.95 -26.96 4.34
N GLN A 801 -14.75 -26.53 3.96
CA GLN A 801 -13.66 -26.34 4.90
C GLN A 801 -14.03 -25.25 5.91
N GLY A 802 -13.94 -25.56 7.21
CA GLY A 802 -14.27 -24.64 8.30
C GLY A 802 -15.74 -24.64 8.75
N ASP A 803 -16.62 -25.45 8.14
CA ASP A 803 -17.98 -25.60 8.65
C ASP A 803 -17.96 -26.29 10.02
N VAL A 804 -18.64 -25.67 10.99
CA VAL A 804 -18.82 -26.24 12.33
C VAL A 804 -20.13 -27.01 12.42
N LEU A 805 -20.14 -28.04 13.29
CA LEU A 805 -21.28 -28.93 13.49
C LEU A 805 -22.56 -28.18 13.91
N ASP A 806 -22.47 -27.34 14.94
CA ASP A 806 -23.62 -26.69 15.56
C ASP A 806 -23.37 -25.19 15.73
N LEU A 807 -24.22 -24.38 15.09
CA LEU A 807 -24.31 -22.93 15.29
C LEU A 807 -25.71 -22.56 15.77
N THR A 808 -25.99 -22.88 17.03
CA THR A 808 -27.22 -22.48 17.70
C THR A 808 -27.01 -21.24 18.56
N ALA A 809 -27.92 -20.26 18.47
CA ALA A 809 -27.81 -19.07 19.30
C ALA A 809 -28.06 -19.41 20.77
N ASN A 810 -27.42 -18.69 21.69
CA ASN A 810 -27.78 -18.73 23.11
C ASN A 810 -28.58 -17.47 23.47
N PRO A 811 -29.93 -17.53 23.48
CA PRO A 811 -30.79 -16.37 23.73
C PRO A 811 -31.02 -16.10 25.23
N THR A 812 -30.32 -16.79 26.14
CA THR A 812 -30.57 -16.70 27.59
C THR A 812 -30.65 -15.25 28.07
N ARG A 813 -29.73 -14.39 27.63
CA ARG A 813 -29.71 -12.99 28.04
C ARG A 813 -30.90 -12.18 27.51
N ALA A 814 -31.31 -12.41 26.26
CA ALA A 814 -32.51 -11.78 25.70
C ALA A 814 -33.77 -12.25 26.47
N ASN A 815 -33.84 -13.54 26.79
CA ASN A 815 -34.95 -14.11 27.54
C ASN A 815 -35.10 -13.53 28.94
N THR A 816 -33.98 -13.27 29.64
CA THR A 816 -34.00 -12.80 31.03
C THR A 816 -34.06 -11.28 31.16
N GLU A 817 -33.33 -10.54 30.33
CA GLU A 817 -33.23 -9.07 30.44
C GLU A 817 -34.31 -8.34 29.64
N LEU A 818 -34.68 -8.88 28.46
CA LEU A 818 -35.70 -8.27 27.60
C LEU A 818 -37.09 -8.91 27.80
N GLY A 819 -37.18 -10.09 28.42
CA GLY A 819 -38.43 -10.87 28.41
C GLY A 819 -38.83 -11.34 27.00
N TRP A 820 -37.90 -11.29 26.05
CA TRP A 820 -38.12 -11.66 24.64
C TRP A 820 -37.78 -13.15 24.43
N LYS A 821 -38.62 -13.89 23.71
CA LYS A 821 -38.40 -15.29 23.28
C LYS A 821 -38.98 -15.49 21.89
N ALA A 822 -38.30 -16.16 20.97
CA ALA A 822 -38.88 -16.53 19.68
C ALA A 822 -40.16 -17.36 19.85
N GLN A 823 -41.21 -17.02 19.09
CA GLN A 823 -42.54 -17.64 19.20
C GLN A 823 -42.91 -18.44 17.95
N ARG A 824 -42.40 -18.05 16.79
CA ARG A 824 -42.69 -18.71 15.51
C ARG A 824 -41.75 -19.89 15.30
N THR A 825 -42.32 -20.97 14.77
CA THR A 825 -41.58 -22.21 14.52
C THR A 825 -40.92 -22.19 13.14
N LEU A 826 -40.10 -23.20 12.86
CA LEU A 826 -39.48 -23.39 11.56
C LEU A 826 -40.53 -23.56 10.45
N GLU A 827 -41.58 -24.32 10.73
CA GLU A 827 -42.67 -24.58 9.79
C GLU A 827 -43.38 -23.28 9.40
N HIS A 828 -43.66 -22.40 10.36
CA HIS A 828 -44.23 -21.07 10.07
C HIS A 828 -43.31 -20.25 9.15
N ALA A 829 -41.98 -20.30 9.37
CA ALA A 829 -41.03 -19.62 8.49
C ALA A 829 -41.07 -20.20 7.07
N CYS A 830 -41.10 -21.52 6.93
CA CYS A 830 -41.20 -22.18 5.62
C CYS A 830 -42.51 -21.85 4.90
N GLU A 831 -43.64 -21.89 5.61
CA GLU A 831 -44.98 -21.58 5.08
C GLU A 831 -45.09 -20.12 4.62
N ASP A 832 -44.63 -19.18 5.46
CA ASP A 832 -44.70 -17.76 5.12
C ASP A 832 -43.77 -17.41 3.95
N LEU A 833 -42.57 -18.00 3.88
CA LEU A 833 -41.68 -17.83 2.74
C LEU A 833 -42.25 -18.45 1.46
N TRP A 834 -42.83 -19.66 1.53
CA TRP A 834 -43.45 -20.27 0.36
C TRP A 834 -44.62 -19.44 -0.13
N ARG A 835 -45.49 -18.97 0.78
CA ARG A 835 -46.61 -18.07 0.44
C ARG A 835 -46.11 -16.79 -0.25
N TRP A 836 -45.01 -16.19 0.22
CA TRP A 836 -44.42 -15.05 -0.48
C TRP A 836 -43.85 -15.42 -1.86
N THR A 837 -43.13 -16.53 -1.94
CA THR A 837 -42.45 -16.99 -3.17
C THR A 837 -43.46 -17.40 -4.26
N GLU A 838 -44.54 -18.08 -3.88
CA GLU A 838 -45.63 -18.50 -4.76
C GLU A 838 -46.36 -17.29 -5.35
N ASN A 839 -46.60 -16.27 -4.53
CA ASN A 839 -47.20 -15.01 -4.98
C ASN A 839 -46.23 -14.15 -5.79
N ASN A 840 -44.92 -14.32 -5.56
CA ASN A 840 -43.85 -13.51 -6.16
C ASN A 840 -42.74 -14.35 -6.84
N PRO A 841 -43.03 -15.24 -7.81
CA PRO A 841 -42.03 -16.11 -8.43
C PRO A 841 -40.85 -15.36 -9.08
N GLN A 842 -41.05 -14.13 -9.58
CA GLN A 842 -39.96 -13.27 -10.08
C GLN A 842 -39.41 -12.27 -9.04
N GLY A 843 -39.74 -12.46 -7.76
CA GLY A 843 -39.46 -11.50 -6.69
C GLY A 843 -40.29 -10.23 -6.87
N TYR A 844 -39.76 -9.07 -6.49
CA TYR A 844 -40.45 -7.78 -6.65
C TYR A 844 -40.44 -7.24 -8.09
N ARG A 845 -39.90 -8.00 -9.06
CA ARG A 845 -39.81 -7.61 -10.49
C ARG A 845 -41.07 -7.94 -11.29
N GLN A 846 -42.16 -8.26 -10.63
CA GLN A 846 -43.46 -8.54 -11.24
C GLN A 846 -44.56 -7.86 -10.42
N ASP A 847 -45.67 -7.52 -11.09
CA ASP A 847 -46.86 -7.07 -10.36
C ASP A 847 -47.46 -8.27 -9.60
N PRO A 848 -47.81 -8.09 -8.31
CA PRO A 848 -48.43 -9.16 -7.53
C PRO A 848 -49.78 -9.55 -8.15
N PRO A 849 -50.22 -10.83 -8.03
CA PRO A 849 -51.47 -11.28 -8.62
C PRO A 849 -52.67 -10.40 -8.21
N LYS A 850 -53.53 -10.03 -9.16
CA LYS A 850 -54.66 -9.11 -8.90
C LYS A 850 -55.57 -9.63 -7.77
N ASP A 851 -55.91 -10.90 -7.81
CA ASP A 851 -56.75 -11.57 -6.81
C ASP A 851 -56.13 -11.53 -5.40
N PHE A 852 -54.79 -11.54 -5.33
CA PHE A 852 -54.05 -11.42 -4.09
C PHE A 852 -54.07 -9.99 -3.53
N VAL A 853 -53.87 -8.99 -4.38
CA VAL A 853 -53.96 -7.56 -4.00
C VAL A 853 -55.36 -7.23 -3.49
N GLU A 854 -56.42 -7.77 -4.10
CA GLU A 854 -57.80 -7.56 -3.66
C GLU A 854 -58.08 -8.22 -2.30
N LYS A 855 -57.63 -9.46 -2.08
CA LYS A 855 -57.74 -10.14 -0.76
C LYS A 855 -56.95 -9.43 0.35
N ALA A 856 -55.75 -8.93 0.03
CA ALA A 856 -54.94 -8.16 0.97
C ALA A 856 -55.60 -6.83 1.37
N LYS A 857 -56.30 -6.17 0.44
CA LYS A 857 -57.08 -4.96 0.73
C LYS A 857 -58.32 -5.27 1.57
N ALA A 858 -59.01 -6.38 1.29
CA ALA A 858 -60.19 -6.81 2.04
C ALA A 858 -59.92 -7.32 3.47
N SER A 859 -58.70 -7.76 3.77
CA SER A 859 -58.29 -8.18 5.13
C SER A 859 -57.82 -7.02 6.03
N ARG A 860 -57.69 -5.81 5.45
CA ARG A 860 -57.35 -4.56 6.17
C ARG A 860 -58.57 -3.69 6.50
N SER A 861 -59.72 -3.98 5.91
CA SER A 861 -61.05 -3.46 6.31
C SER A 861 -61.69 -4.36 7.34
#